data_AF-A0A8C5GTF1-F1
#
_entry.id   AF-A0A8C5GTF1-F1
#
_cell.length_a   1.000
_cell.length_b   1.000
_cell.length_c   1.000
_cell.angle_alpha   90.00
_cell.angle_beta   90.00
_cell.angle_gamma   90.00
#
_symmetry.space_group_name_H-M   'P 1'
#
loop_
_entity.id
_entity.type
_entity.pdbx_description
1 polymer ?
#
loop_
_entity_poly.entity_id
_entity_poly.type
_entity_poly.pdbx_seq_one_letter_code
_entity_poly.pdbx_strand_id
1 'polypeptide(L)'
;MNGLWLRPGQIMVKEIVIVRQPVSMCVPVNHQVTLHVQAEGTGILNYQWFSDGEKEVFGATQTQLTVRAEKTQLYVCRVNDPFNNYVFTEWVKVKVLDIDKSGLPADWQGEPHIAINPKPQTVRHGQKITLRFAAFGIPLPRYQWYLNGHALTGKTANALQIDCATDEHKGSYLCSVSNVLEESWTEPVDVNVVQKDTVCSSALTASDKVALLLGNLNYSSHPPLKAPLMDVYKLGTLLQQLGFRVVSLLDLTRAEMQAAINEFIQLLDRGVYGLFYYAGHGFEFAGKNYLVPIEAPQPYRKENCVCVQKVMLRMQQRQTALNVILLDACRTWVNNGDIPSTILLEESSGNTIYGYATCENAEALEVQDGETSYGIFTNYLNRHILQPQPITDVLRKVQRDLEYDPLAAGRQPADVKGILKEPRSLTDDVRTTGHTEELHLRDTFWRQANDLPRKKLLVFECGVEVEVGFSALFSNVMVAFATVKKIIPQTHICMFTLSSTPAMDDTIPRSCSTEAIGSPLFQQFDGPDCTLRLCDLQQFNAMEDVFSRCDTSEELDSLLSHNSEYFDGCLRLCGLQRLEDSVSIKVELVYTHAGSKLRQSETQSVDVGMPLVASWKLYRNNPTASDRRQSSVSAQNMDFSLSSNHWRPWTVAASIHPFTRKALCDPKRTMTQINEPEENDETELLNYTLI
;
A
#
# COMPACT_ATOMS: atom_id res chain seq x y z
N MET A 1 68.56 9.88 -40.39
CA MET A 1 68.60 8.75 -41.34
C MET A 1 68.42 7.50 -40.48
N ASN A 2 67.24 6.89 -40.38
CA ASN A 2 66.55 6.14 -41.44
C ASN A 2 65.03 6.22 -41.27
N GLY A 3 64.35 6.62 -42.34
CA GLY A 3 62.90 6.60 -42.42
C GLY A 3 62.36 5.19 -42.61
N LEU A 4 61.35 4.84 -41.80
CA LEU A 4 60.45 3.74 -42.11
C LEU A 4 59.51 4.20 -43.23
N TRP A 5 59.75 3.66 -44.42
CA TRP A 5 58.88 3.75 -45.58
C TRP A 5 57.55 3.05 -45.27
N LEU A 6 56.53 3.79 -44.86
CA LEU A 6 55.15 3.37 -45.09
C LEU A 6 54.87 3.50 -46.59
N ARG A 7 54.58 2.38 -47.25
CA ARG A 7 54.30 2.31 -48.69
C ARG A 7 53.15 3.26 -49.04
N PRO A 8 53.25 4.09 -50.10
CA PRO A 8 52.10 4.82 -50.61
C PRO A 8 51.18 3.82 -51.34
N GLY A 9 49.91 3.75 -50.90
CA GLY A 9 48.87 3.07 -51.68
C GLY A 9 48.12 1.91 -51.02
N GLN A 10 48.16 1.74 -49.69
CA GLN A 10 47.21 0.85 -49.02
C GLN A 10 46.01 1.69 -48.54
N ILE A 11 44.99 1.81 -49.38
CA ILE A 11 43.68 2.33 -48.97
C ILE A 11 43.23 1.43 -47.82
N MET A 12 43.07 1.97 -46.60
CA MET A 12 42.37 1.24 -45.54
C MET A 12 40.94 1.05 -46.01
N VAL A 13 40.63 -0.14 -46.51
CA VAL A 13 39.26 -0.53 -46.85
C VAL A 13 38.54 -0.74 -45.53
N LYS A 14 37.74 0.24 -45.13
CA LYS A 14 36.76 0.10 -44.05
C LYS A 14 35.68 -0.84 -44.57
N GLU A 15 35.48 -1.94 -43.86
CA GLU A 15 34.42 -2.90 -44.14
C GLU A 15 33.05 -2.19 -44.17
N ILE A 16 32.14 -2.67 -45.02
CA ILE A 16 30.79 -2.12 -45.10
C ILE A 16 30.05 -2.46 -43.80
N VAL A 17 29.61 -1.45 -43.07
CA VAL A 17 28.85 -1.59 -41.82
C VAL A 17 27.51 -0.90 -41.98
N ILE A 18 26.42 -1.63 -41.74
CA ILE A 18 25.08 -1.07 -41.72
C ILE A 18 24.86 -0.39 -40.36
N VAL A 19 24.83 0.95 -40.35
CA VAL A 19 24.66 1.76 -39.14
C VAL A 19 23.18 1.99 -38.78
N ARG A 20 22.28 1.90 -39.77
CA ARG A 20 20.83 1.92 -39.55
C ARG A 20 20.16 0.87 -40.41
N GLN A 21 19.58 -0.13 -39.76
CA GLN A 21 18.75 -1.13 -40.39
C GLN A 21 17.36 -0.54 -40.74
N PRO A 22 16.72 -1.00 -41.82
CA PRO A 22 15.31 -0.74 -42.03
C PRO A 22 14.48 -1.39 -40.91
N VAL A 23 13.24 -0.93 -40.72
CA VAL A 23 12.34 -1.44 -39.67
C VAL A 23 11.12 -2.14 -40.26
N SER A 24 10.71 -3.25 -39.65
CA SER A 24 9.42 -3.87 -39.96
C SER A 24 8.27 -2.98 -39.50
N MET A 25 7.11 -3.09 -40.14
CA MET A 25 5.94 -2.25 -39.87
C MET A 25 4.62 -2.94 -40.20
N CYS A 26 3.52 -2.42 -39.67
CA CYS A 26 2.16 -2.84 -39.98
C CYS A 26 1.34 -1.63 -40.39
N VAL A 27 0.83 -1.61 -41.62
CA VAL A 27 0.12 -0.46 -42.20
C VAL A 27 -1.15 -0.92 -42.91
N PRO A 28 -2.13 -0.02 -43.08
CA PRO A 28 -3.34 -0.35 -43.84
C PRO A 28 -3.05 -0.45 -45.33
N VAL A 29 -3.91 -1.18 -46.06
CA VAL A 29 -3.79 -1.37 -47.52
C VAL A 29 -3.62 -0.04 -48.26
N ASN A 30 -2.77 0.00 -49.27
CA ASN A 30 -2.46 1.20 -50.06
C ASN A 30 -1.78 2.35 -49.29
N HIS A 31 -1.36 2.17 -48.05
CA HIS A 31 -0.55 3.18 -47.35
C HIS A 31 0.85 3.27 -47.98
N GLN A 32 1.38 4.48 -48.12
CA GLN A 32 2.71 4.69 -48.67
C GLN A 32 3.72 4.59 -47.53
N VAL A 33 4.72 3.72 -47.68
CA VAL A 33 5.76 3.52 -46.66
C VAL A 33 7.13 3.74 -47.26
N THR A 34 8.04 4.27 -46.45
CA THR A 34 9.44 4.47 -46.85
C THR A 34 10.33 3.65 -45.92
N LEU A 35 11.08 2.71 -46.51
CA LEU A 35 12.14 1.98 -45.84
C LEU A 35 13.44 2.78 -45.96
N HIS A 36 14.21 2.83 -44.88
CA HIS A 36 15.46 3.58 -44.81
C HIS A 36 16.61 2.66 -44.40
N VAL A 37 17.72 2.72 -45.12
CA VAL A 37 18.99 2.09 -44.75
C VAL A 37 20.09 3.14 -44.69
N GLN A 38 21.00 3.00 -43.73
CA GLN A 38 22.23 3.78 -43.68
C GLN A 38 23.41 2.83 -43.46
N ALA A 39 24.47 3.02 -44.24
CA ALA A 39 25.68 2.21 -44.17
C ALA A 39 26.92 3.10 -44.31
N GLU A 40 28.01 2.66 -43.72
CA GLU A 40 29.34 3.26 -43.82
C GLU A 40 30.32 2.27 -44.42
N GLY A 41 31.25 2.74 -45.25
CA GLY A 41 32.28 1.91 -45.88
C GLY A 41 33.23 2.78 -46.70
N THR A 42 34.24 2.17 -47.31
CA THR A 42 35.17 2.92 -48.17
C THR A 42 34.57 3.19 -49.56
N GLY A 43 34.53 4.47 -49.95
CA GLY A 43 34.07 4.90 -51.28
C GLY A 43 32.57 5.16 -51.38
N ILE A 44 32.07 5.33 -52.61
CA ILE A 44 30.64 5.54 -52.88
C ILE A 44 29.95 4.18 -52.81
N LEU A 45 29.06 4.02 -51.84
CA LEU A 45 28.25 2.82 -51.68
C LEU A 45 27.07 2.83 -52.66
N ASN A 46 26.81 1.68 -53.27
CA ASN A 46 25.63 1.47 -54.10
C ASN A 46 24.62 0.62 -53.34
N TYR A 47 23.34 0.85 -53.61
CA TYR A 47 22.23 0.19 -52.95
C TYR A 47 21.40 -0.55 -54.00
N GLN A 48 20.81 -1.68 -53.63
CA GLN A 48 19.80 -2.35 -54.44
C GLN A 48 18.81 -3.06 -53.52
N TRP A 49 17.52 -2.75 -53.65
CA TRP A 49 16.48 -3.41 -52.88
C TRP A 49 15.93 -4.65 -53.57
N PHE A 50 15.55 -5.63 -52.75
CA PHE A 50 14.96 -6.90 -53.15
C PHE A 50 13.66 -7.13 -52.37
N SER A 51 12.72 -7.84 -52.99
CA SER A 51 11.45 -8.29 -52.41
C SER A 51 11.44 -9.82 -52.21
N ASP A 52 10.31 -10.46 -51.86
CA ASP A 52 10.26 -11.92 -51.68
C ASP A 52 10.87 -12.69 -52.84
N GLY A 53 11.52 -13.79 -52.50
CA GLY A 53 12.13 -14.66 -53.50
C GLY A 53 13.26 -13.98 -54.26
N GLU A 54 13.96 -13.04 -53.61
CA GLU A 54 15.17 -12.36 -54.09
C GLU A 54 14.98 -11.61 -55.42
N LYS A 55 13.75 -11.15 -55.68
CA LYS A 55 13.45 -10.37 -56.89
C LYS A 55 13.87 -8.92 -56.69
N GLU A 56 14.74 -8.44 -57.58
CA GLU A 56 15.14 -7.03 -57.62
C GLU A 56 13.93 -6.12 -57.81
N VAL A 57 13.83 -5.11 -56.94
CA VAL A 57 12.87 -4.02 -57.14
C VAL A 57 13.49 -3.06 -58.14
N PHE A 58 12.91 -3.01 -59.35
CA PHE A 58 13.47 -2.25 -60.47
C PHE A 58 13.66 -0.76 -60.11
N GLY A 59 14.87 -0.25 -60.33
CA GLY A 59 15.21 1.16 -60.08
C GLY A 59 15.40 1.54 -58.60
N ALA A 60 15.27 0.60 -57.67
CA ALA A 60 15.43 0.85 -56.24
C ALA A 60 16.90 0.85 -55.83
N THR A 61 17.66 1.86 -56.28
CA THR A 61 19.11 1.97 -56.07
C THR A 61 19.52 3.01 -55.03
N GLN A 62 18.55 3.53 -54.27
CA GLN A 62 18.76 4.57 -53.26
C GLN A 62 18.77 3.99 -51.84
N THR A 63 19.24 4.79 -50.88
CA THR A 63 19.17 4.49 -49.43
C THR A 63 17.74 4.43 -48.90
N GLN A 64 16.77 4.88 -49.70
CA GLN A 64 15.36 4.86 -49.38
C GLN A 64 14.59 4.06 -50.43
N LEU A 65 13.65 3.24 -49.98
CA LEU A 65 12.69 2.57 -50.84
C LEU A 65 11.29 2.98 -50.41
N THR A 66 10.59 3.70 -51.27
CA THR A 66 9.19 4.05 -51.06
C THR A 66 8.29 3.09 -51.83
N VAL A 67 7.40 2.39 -51.12
CA VAL A 67 6.46 1.43 -51.71
C VAL A 67 5.03 1.72 -51.27
N ARG A 68 4.08 1.43 -52.15
CA ARG A 68 2.66 1.39 -51.81
C ARG A 68 2.34 0.00 -51.25
N ALA A 69 1.82 -0.05 -50.03
CA ALA A 69 1.62 -1.29 -49.30
C ALA A 69 0.36 -2.03 -49.78
N GLU A 70 0.46 -2.74 -50.92
CA GLU A 70 -0.66 -3.49 -51.53
C GLU A 70 -0.80 -4.90 -50.95
N LYS A 71 0.31 -5.54 -50.62
CA LYS A 71 0.35 -6.89 -50.04
C LYS A 71 1.44 -7.00 -48.98
N THR A 72 1.24 -7.92 -48.03
CA THR A 72 2.27 -8.23 -47.02
C THR A 72 3.50 -8.79 -47.72
N GLN A 73 4.65 -8.16 -47.51
CA GLN A 73 5.86 -8.47 -48.26
C GLN A 73 7.13 -8.25 -47.41
N LEU A 74 8.12 -9.12 -47.59
CA LEU A 74 9.48 -8.94 -47.09
C LEU A 74 10.34 -8.12 -48.06
N TYR A 75 11.23 -7.30 -47.50
CA TYR A 75 12.22 -6.52 -48.24
C TYR A 75 13.60 -6.63 -47.58
N VAL A 76 14.64 -6.57 -48.41
CA VAL A 76 16.04 -6.50 -47.98
C VAL A 76 16.81 -5.57 -48.92
N CYS A 77 17.82 -4.85 -48.42
CA CYS A 77 18.70 -4.03 -49.24
C CYS A 77 20.10 -4.65 -49.27
N ARG A 78 20.66 -4.83 -50.47
CA ARG A 78 22.09 -5.07 -50.65
C ARG A 78 22.80 -3.72 -50.69
N VAL A 79 23.89 -3.60 -49.95
CA VAL A 79 24.81 -2.46 -50.00
C VAL A 79 26.14 -2.97 -50.52
N ASN A 80 26.66 -2.39 -51.60
CA ASN A 80 27.95 -2.78 -52.16
C ASN A 80 28.92 -1.59 -52.29
N ASP A 81 30.19 -1.85 -52.07
CA ASP A 81 31.26 -0.88 -52.30
C ASP A 81 31.70 -0.87 -53.79
N PRO A 82 32.63 0.02 -54.18
CA PRO A 82 33.20 0.03 -55.53
C PRO A 82 34.06 -1.19 -55.90
N PHE A 83 34.42 -2.02 -54.92
CA PHE A 83 35.22 -3.24 -55.09
C PHE A 83 34.36 -4.51 -55.17
N ASN A 84 33.03 -4.37 -55.28
CA ASN A 84 32.04 -5.44 -55.28
C ASN A 84 31.94 -6.26 -53.98
N ASN A 85 32.49 -5.77 -52.86
CA ASN A 85 32.13 -6.32 -51.56
C ASN A 85 30.69 -5.89 -51.24
N TYR A 86 29.89 -6.76 -50.64
CA TYR A 86 28.51 -6.43 -50.31
C TYR A 86 28.05 -7.01 -48.98
N VAL A 87 27.11 -6.31 -48.34
CA VAL A 87 26.40 -6.73 -47.14
C VAL A 87 24.91 -6.53 -47.36
N PHE A 88 24.09 -7.44 -46.83
CA PHE A 88 22.64 -7.29 -46.84
C PHE A 88 22.15 -6.70 -45.51
N THR A 89 21.10 -5.90 -45.56
CA THR A 89 20.32 -5.54 -44.36
C THR A 89 19.64 -6.78 -43.78
N GLU A 90 19.09 -6.62 -42.58
CA GLU A 90 18.09 -7.56 -42.10
C GLU A 90 16.84 -7.53 -42.99
N TRP A 91 16.17 -8.67 -43.09
CA TRP A 91 14.87 -8.76 -43.75
C TRP A 91 13.82 -8.01 -42.92
N VAL A 92 13.10 -7.09 -43.56
CA VAL A 92 12.01 -6.34 -42.93
C VAL A 92 10.67 -6.70 -43.54
N LYS A 93 9.67 -6.85 -42.67
CA LYS A 93 8.30 -7.18 -43.08
C LYS A 93 7.44 -5.91 -43.10
N VAL A 94 6.91 -5.60 -44.27
CA VAL A 94 5.81 -4.65 -44.42
C VAL A 94 4.52 -5.47 -44.38
N LYS A 95 3.90 -5.53 -43.19
CA LYS A 95 2.62 -6.22 -42.98
C LYS A 95 1.48 -5.30 -43.43
N VAL A 96 0.63 -5.80 -44.32
CA VAL A 96 -0.54 -5.10 -44.82
C VAL A 96 -1.79 -5.69 -44.19
N LEU A 97 -2.60 -4.82 -43.60
CA LEU A 97 -3.91 -5.16 -43.07
C LEU A 97 -4.99 -4.52 -43.96
N ASP A 98 -5.87 -5.35 -44.51
CA ASP A 98 -7.02 -4.93 -45.30
C ASP A 98 -8.20 -4.63 -44.37
N ILE A 99 -8.08 -3.50 -43.66
CA ILE A 99 -9.03 -2.99 -42.68
C ILE A 99 -9.25 -1.51 -43.02
N ASP A 100 -10.45 -1.00 -42.78
CA ASP A 100 -10.78 0.40 -43.01
C ASP A 100 -9.75 1.33 -42.34
N LYS A 101 -9.31 2.36 -43.06
CA LYS A 101 -8.43 3.42 -42.52
C LYS A 101 -9.21 4.42 -41.66
N SER A 102 -10.53 4.27 -41.57
CA SER A 102 -11.40 5.06 -40.70
C SER A 102 -10.84 5.07 -39.27
N GLY A 103 -10.45 6.25 -38.79
CA GLY A 103 -9.89 6.44 -37.45
C GLY A 103 -8.38 6.67 -37.40
N LEU A 104 -7.63 6.41 -38.48
CA LEU A 104 -6.21 6.77 -38.53
C LEU A 104 -6.07 8.29 -38.67
N PRO A 105 -5.31 8.98 -37.80
CA PRO A 105 -5.05 10.42 -37.94
C PRO A 105 -4.41 10.77 -39.28
N ALA A 106 -4.75 11.93 -39.83
CA ALA A 106 -4.20 12.39 -41.11
C ALA A 106 -2.67 12.61 -41.05
N ASP A 107 -2.17 12.89 -39.85
CA ASP A 107 -0.79 13.17 -39.48
C ASP A 107 -0.10 12.01 -38.74
N TRP A 108 -0.68 10.80 -38.79
CA TRP A 108 -0.13 9.60 -38.16
C TRP A 108 1.35 9.38 -38.50
N GLN A 109 2.22 9.32 -37.49
CA GLN A 109 3.68 9.22 -37.65
C GLN A 109 4.20 7.79 -37.48
N GLY A 110 3.34 6.84 -37.12
CA GLY A 110 3.70 5.44 -36.91
C GLY A 110 3.51 4.93 -35.50
N GLU A 111 3.00 5.75 -34.60
CA GLU A 111 2.56 5.36 -33.27
C GLU A 111 1.51 4.22 -33.32
N PRO A 112 1.44 3.31 -32.33
CA PRO A 112 0.52 2.18 -32.38
C PRO A 112 -0.95 2.61 -32.38
N HIS A 113 -1.66 2.28 -33.45
CA HIS A 113 -3.08 2.61 -33.62
C HIS A 113 -3.93 1.35 -33.65
N ILE A 114 -4.88 1.22 -32.72
CA ILE A 114 -5.76 0.05 -32.63
C ILE A 114 -6.98 0.26 -33.54
N ALA A 115 -7.03 -0.48 -34.63
CA ALA A 115 -8.07 -0.37 -35.65
C ALA A 115 -9.30 -1.25 -35.35
N ILE A 116 -9.11 -2.38 -34.66
CA ILE A 116 -10.19 -3.29 -34.28
C ILE A 116 -9.93 -3.80 -32.87
N ASN A 117 -10.87 -3.55 -31.95
CA ASN A 117 -10.87 -4.11 -30.61
C ASN A 117 -11.38 -5.56 -30.56
N PRO A 118 -10.92 -6.37 -29.59
CA PRO A 118 -11.43 -7.72 -29.41
C PRO A 118 -12.89 -7.73 -28.94
N LYS A 119 -13.64 -8.78 -29.29
CA LYS A 119 -15.08 -8.89 -29.01
C LYS A 119 -15.38 -9.87 -27.88
N PRO A 120 -16.40 -9.60 -27.04
CA PRO A 120 -16.73 -10.44 -25.89
C PRO A 120 -17.16 -11.83 -26.35
N GLN A 121 -16.80 -12.85 -25.56
CA GLN A 121 -17.06 -14.24 -25.90
C GLN A 121 -17.65 -14.98 -24.70
N THR A 122 -18.72 -15.74 -24.92
CA THR A 122 -19.21 -16.71 -23.93
C THR A 122 -19.00 -18.10 -24.49
N VAL A 123 -18.21 -18.92 -23.79
CA VAL A 123 -17.85 -20.28 -24.20
C VAL A 123 -18.30 -21.28 -23.14
N ARG A 124 -18.50 -22.53 -23.54
CA ARG A 124 -18.71 -23.61 -22.57
C ARG A 124 -17.36 -24.08 -22.02
N HIS A 125 -17.38 -24.63 -20.82
CA HIS A 125 -16.19 -25.29 -20.26
C HIS A 125 -15.62 -26.32 -21.26
N GLY A 126 -14.30 -26.29 -21.45
CA GLY A 126 -13.56 -27.12 -22.40
C GLY A 126 -13.57 -26.63 -23.86
N GLN A 127 -14.27 -25.53 -24.19
CA GLN A 127 -14.23 -24.95 -25.54
C GLN A 127 -13.07 -23.95 -25.71
N LYS A 128 -12.74 -23.68 -26.97
CA LYS A 128 -11.67 -22.75 -27.34
C LYS A 128 -12.11 -21.28 -27.24
N ILE A 129 -11.35 -20.48 -26.50
CA ILE A 129 -11.46 -19.01 -26.51
C ILE A 129 -10.57 -18.47 -27.62
N THR A 130 -11.06 -17.49 -28.39
CA THR A 130 -10.29 -16.82 -29.43
C THR A 130 -10.61 -15.33 -29.45
N LEU A 131 -9.73 -14.54 -28.83
CA LEU A 131 -9.79 -13.09 -28.88
C LEU A 131 -8.82 -12.58 -29.94
N ARG A 132 -9.25 -11.61 -30.75
CA ARG A 132 -8.45 -11.05 -31.84
C ARG A 132 -8.62 -9.55 -31.89
N PHE A 133 -7.53 -8.83 -32.11
CA PHE A 133 -7.54 -7.41 -32.38
C PHE A 133 -6.63 -7.11 -33.58
N ALA A 134 -6.73 -5.90 -34.11
CA ALA A 134 -5.88 -5.41 -35.18
C ALA A 134 -5.33 -4.04 -34.84
N ALA A 135 -4.02 -3.85 -35.06
CA ALA A 135 -3.35 -2.60 -34.85
C ALA A 135 -2.31 -2.31 -35.95
N PHE A 136 -2.12 -1.04 -36.25
CA PHE A 136 -1.09 -0.50 -37.13
C PHE A 136 0.09 0.06 -36.30
N GLY A 137 1.25 0.22 -36.92
CA GLY A 137 2.42 0.83 -36.28
C GLY A 137 3.70 0.75 -37.12
N ILE A 138 4.54 1.78 -36.99
CA ILE A 138 5.86 1.95 -37.59
C ILE A 138 6.81 2.46 -36.47
N PRO A 139 7.69 1.63 -35.90
CA PRO A 139 7.94 0.22 -36.21
C PRO A 139 6.81 -0.72 -35.80
N LEU A 140 6.89 -1.97 -36.27
CA LEU A 140 5.94 -3.05 -35.99
C LEU A 140 5.70 -3.17 -34.47
N PRO A 141 4.47 -3.01 -33.99
CA PRO A 141 4.18 -3.06 -32.57
C PRO A 141 4.40 -4.44 -31.96
N ARG A 142 4.75 -4.45 -30.68
CA ARG A 142 4.78 -5.63 -29.81
C ARG A 142 3.48 -5.70 -29.03
N TYR A 143 3.07 -6.92 -28.67
CA TYR A 143 1.81 -7.16 -27.97
C TYR A 143 2.06 -7.94 -26.68
N GLN A 144 1.27 -7.65 -25.66
CA GLN A 144 1.22 -8.43 -24.42
C GLN A 144 -0.22 -8.50 -23.93
N TRP A 145 -0.76 -9.72 -23.77
CA TRP A 145 -2.10 -9.92 -23.23
C TRP A 145 -2.11 -9.93 -21.71
N TYR A 146 -3.22 -9.46 -21.15
CA TYR A 146 -3.51 -9.45 -19.73
C TYR A 146 -4.87 -10.10 -19.48
N LEU A 147 -4.99 -10.81 -18.36
CA LEU A 147 -6.23 -11.33 -17.81
C LEU A 147 -6.38 -10.76 -16.41
N ASN A 148 -7.46 -10.04 -16.15
CA ASN A 148 -7.76 -9.47 -14.83
C ASN A 148 -6.59 -8.65 -14.26
N GLY A 149 -5.86 -7.92 -15.11
CA GLY A 149 -4.70 -7.09 -14.74
C GLY A 149 -3.36 -7.83 -14.65
N HIS A 150 -3.34 -9.16 -14.75
CA HIS A 150 -2.10 -9.95 -14.73
C HIS A 150 -1.64 -10.29 -16.15
N ALA A 151 -0.35 -10.12 -16.42
CA ALA A 151 0.24 -10.44 -17.72
C ALA A 151 0.20 -11.95 -17.99
N LEU A 152 -0.33 -12.35 -19.14
CA LEU A 152 -0.32 -13.75 -19.58
C LEU A 152 1.03 -14.07 -20.25
N THR A 153 1.84 -14.86 -19.56
CA THR A 153 3.19 -15.22 -20.02
C THR A 153 3.19 -15.82 -21.42
N GLY A 154 4.01 -15.27 -22.31
CA GLY A 154 4.18 -15.75 -23.69
C GLY A 154 3.02 -15.47 -24.64
N LYS A 155 1.97 -14.76 -24.19
CA LYS A 155 0.84 -14.38 -25.04
C LYS A 155 1.10 -13.01 -25.68
N THR A 156 1.83 -13.04 -26.80
CA THR A 156 2.33 -11.83 -27.48
C THR A 156 1.88 -11.71 -28.95
N ALA A 157 0.88 -12.49 -29.36
CA ALA A 157 0.29 -12.43 -30.69
C ALA A 157 -0.94 -11.51 -30.72
N ASN A 158 -1.33 -11.01 -31.90
CA ASN A 158 -2.57 -10.25 -32.08
C ASN A 158 -3.85 -11.10 -31.97
N ALA A 159 -3.70 -12.41 -31.74
CA ALA A 159 -4.77 -13.34 -31.46
C ALA A 159 -4.41 -14.17 -30.21
N LEU A 160 -5.21 -14.03 -29.16
CA LEU A 160 -5.12 -14.90 -27.99
C LEU A 160 -5.96 -16.15 -28.23
N GLN A 161 -5.34 -17.32 -28.08
CA GLN A 161 -6.00 -18.61 -28.14
C GLN A 161 -5.76 -19.39 -26.86
N ILE A 162 -6.84 -19.91 -26.29
CA ILE A 162 -6.87 -20.82 -25.14
C ILE A 162 -7.74 -22.00 -25.59
N ASP A 163 -7.13 -23.18 -25.76
CA ASP A 163 -7.81 -24.32 -26.40
C ASP A 163 -8.85 -24.98 -25.49
N CYS A 164 -8.61 -24.99 -24.18
CA CYS A 164 -9.50 -25.56 -23.18
C CYS A 164 -9.89 -24.50 -22.13
N ALA A 165 -11.06 -23.88 -22.30
CA ALA A 165 -11.58 -22.92 -21.33
C ALA A 165 -11.95 -23.58 -20.01
N THR A 166 -11.46 -23.02 -18.91
CA THR A 166 -11.78 -23.38 -17.52
C THR A 166 -12.28 -22.13 -16.81
N ASP A 167 -12.80 -22.27 -15.59
CA ASP A 167 -13.27 -21.11 -14.82
C ASP A 167 -12.15 -20.10 -14.52
N GLU A 168 -10.88 -20.53 -14.51
CA GLU A 168 -9.70 -19.65 -14.38
C GLU A 168 -9.48 -18.73 -15.58
N HIS A 169 -10.03 -19.10 -16.75
CA HIS A 169 -9.96 -18.30 -17.98
C HIS A 169 -11.14 -17.32 -18.10
N LYS A 170 -12.02 -17.25 -17.09
CA LYS A 170 -13.07 -16.26 -17.03
C LYS A 170 -12.49 -14.92 -16.59
N GLY A 171 -12.86 -13.84 -17.28
CA GLY A 171 -12.43 -12.51 -16.88
C GLY A 171 -12.39 -11.51 -18.01
N SER A 172 -11.86 -10.34 -17.69
CA SER A 172 -11.64 -9.25 -18.64
C SER A 172 -10.24 -9.37 -19.22
N TYR A 173 -10.18 -9.38 -20.54
CA TYR A 173 -8.95 -9.45 -21.31
C TYR A 173 -8.66 -8.09 -21.96
N LEU A 174 -7.38 -7.74 -22.00
CA LEU A 174 -6.89 -6.54 -22.67
C LEU A 174 -5.48 -6.80 -23.20
N CYS A 175 -5.08 -6.04 -24.21
CA CYS A 175 -3.76 -6.17 -24.79
C CYS A 175 -3.06 -4.82 -24.84
N SER A 176 -1.84 -4.76 -24.30
CA SER A 176 -0.91 -3.65 -24.54
C SER A 176 -0.32 -3.80 -25.93
N VAL A 177 -0.31 -2.69 -26.66
CA VAL A 177 0.24 -2.55 -28.00
C VAL A 177 1.26 -1.43 -27.98
N SER A 178 2.55 -1.77 -28.06
CA SER A 178 3.63 -0.80 -27.88
C SER A 178 4.67 -0.83 -29.01
N ASN A 179 5.24 0.33 -29.31
CA ASN A 179 6.47 0.44 -30.08
C ASN A 179 7.40 1.48 -29.43
N VAL A 180 8.42 1.95 -30.16
CA VAL A 180 9.40 2.91 -29.61
C VAL A 180 8.84 4.32 -29.40
N LEU A 181 7.65 4.63 -29.94
CA LEU A 181 7.02 5.95 -29.84
C LEU A 181 6.08 6.03 -28.65
N GLU A 182 5.20 5.03 -28.48
CA GLU A 182 4.24 5.00 -27.37
C GLU A 182 3.73 3.56 -27.08
N GLU A 183 2.92 3.47 -26.03
CA GLU A 183 2.12 2.30 -25.66
C GLU A 183 0.64 2.66 -25.65
N SER A 184 -0.17 1.85 -26.34
CA SER A 184 -1.62 2.01 -26.46
C SER A 184 -2.33 0.71 -26.08
N TRP A 185 -3.58 0.79 -25.62
CA TRP A 185 -4.30 -0.37 -25.06
C TRP A 185 -5.61 -0.65 -25.78
N THR A 186 -5.92 -1.93 -25.99
CA THR A 186 -7.24 -2.33 -26.52
C THR A 186 -8.34 -2.05 -25.51
N GLU A 187 -9.58 -1.92 -25.99
CA GLU A 187 -10.75 -1.96 -25.12
C GLU A 187 -10.80 -3.29 -24.36
N PRO A 188 -11.21 -3.28 -23.08
CA PRO A 188 -11.36 -4.48 -22.28
C PRO A 188 -12.50 -5.34 -22.81
N VAL A 189 -12.30 -6.65 -22.82
CA VAL A 189 -13.26 -7.60 -23.37
C VAL A 189 -13.54 -8.75 -22.42
N ASP A 190 -14.82 -9.01 -22.15
CA ASP A 190 -15.23 -10.05 -21.22
C ASP A 190 -15.31 -11.43 -21.90
N VAL A 191 -14.68 -12.41 -21.25
CA VAL A 191 -14.87 -13.82 -21.56
C VAL A 191 -15.58 -14.52 -20.40
N ASN A 192 -16.73 -15.11 -20.71
CA ASN A 192 -17.48 -15.94 -19.77
C ASN A 192 -17.34 -17.41 -20.12
N VAL A 193 -17.08 -18.24 -19.11
CA VAL A 193 -17.11 -19.71 -19.23
C VAL A 193 -18.35 -20.20 -18.50
N VAL A 194 -19.26 -20.84 -19.22
CA VAL A 194 -20.50 -21.39 -18.65
C VAL A 194 -20.41 -22.90 -18.52
N GLN A 195 -20.71 -23.42 -17.33
CA GLN A 195 -21.01 -24.84 -17.13
C GLN A 195 -22.48 -25.09 -17.49
N LYS A 196 -22.78 -26.27 -18.05
CA LYS A 196 -24.11 -26.61 -18.53
C LYS A 196 -25.10 -26.66 -17.34
N ASP A 197 -26.12 -25.82 -17.41
CA ASP A 197 -27.34 -25.78 -16.59
C ASP A 197 -27.12 -25.87 -15.07
N THR A 198 -26.90 -24.72 -14.42
CA THR A 198 -27.32 -24.51 -13.04
C THR A 198 -27.85 -23.10 -12.88
N VAL A 199 -29.17 -22.98 -12.69
CA VAL A 199 -29.80 -21.76 -12.17
C VAL A 199 -29.43 -21.72 -10.68
N CYS A 200 -28.38 -20.96 -10.34
CA CYS A 200 -28.02 -20.63 -8.95
C CYS A 200 -28.30 -19.15 -8.71
N SER A 201 -28.82 -18.82 -7.51
CA SER A 201 -28.82 -17.44 -7.02
C SER A 201 -27.41 -16.88 -7.18
N SER A 202 -27.25 -15.77 -7.89
CA SER A 202 -25.95 -15.15 -8.11
C SER A 202 -25.28 -14.88 -6.77
N ALA A 203 -24.14 -15.54 -6.50
CA ALA A 203 -23.28 -15.18 -5.39
C ALA A 203 -23.00 -13.67 -5.44
N LEU A 204 -23.15 -12.99 -4.31
CA LEU A 204 -22.89 -11.56 -4.21
C LEU A 204 -21.39 -11.33 -4.37
N THR A 205 -21.04 -10.28 -5.10
CA THR A 205 -19.64 -9.92 -5.35
C THR A 205 -19.41 -8.45 -5.04
N ALA A 206 -18.17 -8.12 -4.70
CA ALA A 206 -17.68 -6.75 -4.58
C ALA A 206 -16.95 -6.34 -5.87
N SER A 207 -17.00 -5.07 -6.28
CA SER A 207 -16.11 -4.59 -7.35
C SER A 207 -14.66 -4.46 -6.87
N ASP A 208 -14.48 -4.20 -5.57
CA ASP A 208 -13.22 -4.26 -4.81
C ASP A 208 -13.50 -4.20 -3.30
N LYS A 209 -12.49 -4.42 -2.47
CA LYS A 209 -12.59 -4.37 -1.01
C LYS A 209 -11.50 -3.46 -0.44
N VAL A 210 -11.89 -2.42 0.28
CA VAL A 210 -10.98 -1.39 0.80
C VAL A 210 -11.22 -1.19 2.29
N ALA A 211 -10.16 -1.14 3.09
CA ALA A 211 -10.25 -0.89 4.52
C ALA A 211 -9.30 0.20 5.01
N LEU A 212 -9.80 1.08 5.89
CA LEU A 212 -9.00 2.02 6.67
C LEU A 212 -9.08 1.65 8.15
N LEU A 213 -7.93 1.34 8.75
CA LEU A 213 -7.81 0.98 10.18
C LEU A 213 -6.98 2.04 10.90
N LEU A 214 -7.56 2.65 11.93
CA LEU A 214 -6.92 3.68 12.73
C LEU A 214 -6.76 3.21 14.18
N GLY A 215 -5.55 3.35 14.74
CA GLY A 215 -5.25 3.03 16.14
C GLY A 215 -4.58 4.19 16.85
N ASN A 216 -5.25 4.78 17.84
CA ASN A 216 -4.68 5.87 18.63
C ASN A 216 -4.30 5.37 20.03
N LEU A 217 -3.04 5.58 20.43
CA LEU A 217 -2.44 5.04 21.64
C LEU A 217 -1.85 6.14 22.52
N ASN A 218 -0.99 6.98 21.94
CA ASN A 218 -0.12 7.90 22.65
C ASN A 218 -0.74 9.30 22.79
N TYR A 219 -1.79 9.39 23.58
CA TYR A 219 -2.50 10.65 23.83
C TYR A 219 -1.67 11.65 24.64
N SER A 220 -1.57 12.90 24.19
CA SER A 220 -0.77 13.93 24.85
C SER A 220 -1.40 14.46 26.14
N SER A 221 -2.73 14.41 26.25
CA SER A 221 -3.48 14.96 27.39
C SER A 221 -4.45 13.97 28.03
N HIS A 222 -4.38 12.69 27.67
CA HIS A 222 -5.25 11.62 28.18
C HIS A 222 -4.44 10.36 28.47
N PRO A 223 -4.96 9.40 29.26
CA PRO A 223 -4.26 8.15 29.52
C PRO A 223 -3.91 7.41 28.22
N PRO A 224 -2.68 6.91 28.06
CA PRO A 224 -2.29 6.16 26.88
C PRO A 224 -2.96 4.78 26.88
N LEU A 225 -3.13 4.22 25.68
CA LEU A 225 -3.65 2.87 25.45
C LEU A 225 -2.54 1.97 24.91
N LYS A 226 -2.68 0.64 25.05
CA LYS A 226 -1.70 -0.31 24.50
C LYS A 226 -2.30 -1.24 23.45
N ALA A 227 -3.56 -1.65 23.63
CA ALA A 227 -4.20 -2.62 22.75
C ALA A 227 -4.36 -2.19 21.27
N PRO A 228 -4.60 -0.90 20.92
CA PRO A 228 -4.87 -0.52 19.53
C PRO A 228 -3.78 -0.94 18.54
N LEU A 229 -2.52 -1.06 18.97
CA LEU A 229 -1.41 -1.52 18.15
C LEU A 229 -1.64 -2.96 17.67
N MET A 230 -1.87 -3.89 18.60
CA MET A 230 -2.09 -5.30 18.26
C MET A 230 -3.43 -5.54 17.59
N ASP A 231 -4.45 -4.77 17.96
CA ASP A 231 -5.79 -4.85 17.40
C ASP A 231 -5.79 -4.48 15.92
N VAL A 232 -5.23 -3.31 15.57
CA VAL A 232 -5.10 -2.85 14.18
C VAL A 232 -4.22 -3.79 13.36
N TYR A 233 -3.11 -4.24 13.93
CA TYR A 233 -2.18 -5.16 13.25
C TYR A 233 -2.87 -6.48 12.87
N LYS A 234 -3.46 -7.18 13.86
CA LYS A 234 -4.09 -8.49 13.63
C LYS A 234 -5.29 -8.39 12.69
N LEU A 235 -6.16 -7.40 12.89
CA LEU A 235 -7.33 -7.22 12.03
C LEU A 235 -6.90 -6.85 10.60
N GLY A 236 -5.88 -6.00 10.44
CA GLY A 236 -5.33 -5.65 9.14
C GLY A 236 -4.86 -6.86 8.35
N THR A 237 -4.10 -7.76 8.99
CA THR A 237 -3.63 -9.00 8.35
C THR A 237 -4.78 -9.91 7.94
N LEU A 238 -5.81 -10.07 8.79
CA LEU A 238 -6.98 -10.89 8.47
C LEU A 238 -7.79 -10.30 7.31
N LEU A 239 -7.95 -8.98 7.25
CA LEU A 239 -8.62 -8.30 6.14
C LEU A 239 -7.81 -8.42 4.84
N GLN A 240 -6.48 -8.33 4.89
CA GLN A 240 -5.62 -8.60 3.74
C GLN A 240 -5.79 -10.03 3.22
N GLN A 241 -5.91 -11.03 4.10
CA GLN A 241 -6.22 -12.42 3.71
C GLN A 241 -7.58 -12.55 3.00
N LEU A 242 -8.54 -11.70 3.35
CA LEU A 242 -9.82 -11.60 2.66
C LEU A 242 -9.74 -10.80 1.36
N GLY A 243 -8.56 -10.32 0.94
CA GLY A 243 -8.38 -9.54 -0.28
C GLY A 243 -8.75 -8.06 -0.14
N PHE A 244 -8.77 -7.52 1.08
CA PHE A 244 -8.91 -6.07 1.27
C PHE A 244 -7.59 -5.35 0.99
N ARG A 245 -7.71 -4.19 0.33
CA ARG A 245 -6.69 -3.15 0.29
C ARG A 245 -6.71 -2.38 1.61
N VAL A 246 -5.82 -2.75 2.52
CA VAL A 246 -5.78 -2.19 3.88
C VAL A 246 -4.81 -1.02 3.93
N VAL A 247 -5.24 0.08 4.55
CA VAL A 247 -4.36 1.15 5.03
C VAL A 247 -4.49 1.20 6.54
N SER A 248 -3.38 1.00 7.26
CA SER A 248 -3.36 0.94 8.72
C SER A 248 -2.46 2.05 9.27
N LEU A 249 -2.98 2.85 10.19
CA LEU A 249 -2.29 4.04 10.69
C LEU A 249 -2.38 4.13 12.21
N LEU A 250 -1.25 4.45 12.84
CA LEU A 250 -1.17 4.66 14.29
C LEU A 250 -0.97 6.13 14.67
N ASP A 251 -1.47 6.52 15.83
CA ASP A 251 -1.22 7.80 16.51
C ASP A 251 -1.41 9.02 15.61
N LEU A 252 -2.64 9.19 15.14
CA LEU A 252 -2.99 10.26 14.22
C LEU A 252 -3.55 11.49 14.93
N THR A 253 -3.12 12.65 14.44
CA THR A 253 -3.75 13.91 14.80
C THR A 253 -5.12 14.08 14.15
N ARG A 254 -5.95 15.03 14.59
CA ARG A 254 -7.25 15.31 13.97
C ARG A 254 -7.12 15.59 12.48
N ALA A 255 -6.13 16.40 12.11
CA ALA A 255 -5.86 16.76 10.72
C ALA A 255 -5.42 15.52 9.92
N GLU A 256 -4.51 14.73 10.48
CA GLU A 256 -4.04 13.48 9.87
C GLU A 256 -5.17 12.45 9.70
N MET A 257 -6.03 12.27 10.71
CA MET A 257 -7.22 11.42 10.63
C MET A 257 -8.15 11.89 9.52
N GLN A 258 -8.43 13.19 9.44
CA GLN A 258 -9.33 13.74 8.42
C GLN A 258 -8.74 13.56 7.01
N ALA A 259 -7.43 13.73 6.85
CA ALA A 259 -6.73 13.50 5.61
C ALA A 259 -6.75 12.01 5.21
N ALA A 260 -6.42 11.09 6.13
CA ALA A 260 -6.49 9.65 5.90
C ALA A 260 -7.90 9.19 5.51
N ILE A 261 -8.94 9.74 6.16
CA ILE A 261 -10.34 9.50 5.79
C ILE A 261 -10.62 10.03 4.38
N ASN A 262 -10.11 11.22 4.02
CA ASN A 262 -10.30 11.73 2.67
C ASN A 262 -9.73 10.78 1.62
N GLU A 263 -8.50 10.30 1.81
CA GLU A 263 -7.86 9.35 0.89
C GLU A 263 -8.57 8.00 0.84
N PHE A 264 -9.04 7.51 1.98
CA PHE A 264 -9.90 6.32 2.02
C PHE A 264 -11.18 6.50 1.20
N ILE A 265 -11.86 7.66 1.30
CA ILE A 265 -13.06 7.94 0.51
C ILE A 265 -12.74 8.00 -1.00
N GLN A 266 -11.54 8.44 -1.40
CA GLN A 266 -11.11 8.42 -2.81
C GLN A 266 -10.96 7.00 -3.36
N LEU A 267 -10.56 6.05 -2.51
CA LEU A 267 -10.49 4.63 -2.87
C LEU A 267 -11.86 3.96 -3.03
N LEU A 268 -12.94 4.57 -2.53
CA LEU A 268 -14.29 3.99 -2.63
C LEU A 268 -15.00 4.40 -3.92
N ASP A 269 -15.74 3.48 -4.50
CA ASP A 269 -16.56 3.70 -5.69
C ASP A 269 -17.76 2.74 -5.72
N ARG A 270 -18.55 2.81 -6.79
CA ARG A 270 -19.71 1.96 -7.01
C ARG A 270 -19.33 0.48 -6.92
N GLY A 271 -20.06 -0.26 -6.09
CA GLY A 271 -19.86 -1.70 -5.93
C GLY A 271 -18.77 -2.11 -4.93
N VAL A 272 -17.98 -1.17 -4.42
CA VAL A 272 -16.86 -1.45 -3.50
C VAL A 272 -17.42 -1.80 -2.12
N TYR A 273 -16.73 -2.70 -1.41
CA TYR A 273 -16.97 -2.91 0.02
C TYR A 273 -15.99 -2.04 0.80
N GLY A 274 -16.51 -1.03 1.50
CA GLY A 274 -15.75 -0.14 2.35
C GLY A 274 -15.84 -0.56 3.81
N LEU A 275 -14.69 -0.74 4.46
CA LEU A 275 -14.59 -1.02 5.89
C LEU A 275 -13.77 0.07 6.59
N PHE A 276 -14.34 0.70 7.61
CA PHE A 276 -13.66 1.66 8.46
C PHE A 276 -13.59 1.11 9.88
N TYR A 277 -12.38 1.02 10.44
CA TYR A 277 -12.14 0.53 11.78
C TYR A 277 -11.37 1.58 12.60
N TYR A 278 -11.76 1.75 13.86
CA TYR A 278 -11.07 2.62 14.79
C TYR A 278 -10.93 1.95 16.16
N ALA A 279 -9.72 1.99 16.73
CA ALA A 279 -9.42 1.65 18.11
C ALA A 279 -8.76 2.83 18.83
N GLY A 280 -9.33 3.24 19.97
CA GLY A 280 -8.81 4.35 20.75
C GLY A 280 -9.86 4.95 21.69
N HIS A 281 -9.59 6.15 22.21
CA HIS A 281 -10.58 6.93 22.95
C HIS A 281 -11.70 7.40 22.01
N GLY A 282 -12.93 7.37 22.52
CA GLY A 282 -14.14 7.78 21.81
C GLY A 282 -15.21 8.19 22.79
N PHE A 283 -16.20 8.94 22.28
CA PHE A 283 -17.39 9.29 23.04
C PHE A 283 -18.58 9.43 22.11
N GLU A 284 -19.78 9.39 22.70
CA GLU A 284 -21.00 9.67 21.99
C GLU A 284 -21.54 11.03 22.41
N PHE A 285 -21.99 11.82 21.44
CA PHE A 285 -22.72 13.05 21.69
C PHE A 285 -23.89 13.20 20.72
N ALA A 286 -25.11 13.26 21.27
CA ALA A 286 -26.36 13.46 20.56
C ALA A 286 -26.58 12.40 19.45
N GLY A 287 -26.41 11.12 19.81
CA GLY A 287 -26.56 9.99 18.90
C GLY A 287 -25.47 9.89 17.82
N LYS A 288 -24.40 10.71 17.93
CA LYS A 288 -23.25 10.69 17.02
C LYS A 288 -21.99 10.26 17.75
N ASN A 289 -21.21 9.41 17.12
CA ASN A 289 -19.96 8.90 17.67
C ASN A 289 -18.80 9.78 17.21
N TYR A 290 -17.90 10.08 18.14
CA TYR A 290 -16.73 10.93 17.90
C TYR A 290 -15.45 10.20 18.28
N LEU A 291 -14.49 10.21 17.35
CA LEU A 291 -13.16 9.63 17.53
C LEU A 291 -12.21 10.70 18.07
N VAL A 292 -11.50 10.38 19.16
CA VAL A 292 -10.62 11.33 19.83
C VAL A 292 -9.18 11.20 19.26
N PRO A 293 -8.63 12.28 18.68
CA PRO A 293 -7.26 12.30 18.17
C PRO A 293 -6.23 12.41 19.30
N ILE A 294 -4.96 12.07 19.02
CA ILE A 294 -3.91 11.99 20.07
C ILE A 294 -3.60 13.33 20.76
N GLU A 295 -3.78 14.45 20.07
CA GLU A 295 -3.52 15.82 20.54
C GLU A 295 -4.76 16.50 21.14
N ALA A 296 -5.87 15.78 21.29
CA ALA A 296 -7.10 16.36 21.84
C ALA A 296 -6.86 16.96 23.24
N PRO A 297 -7.31 18.20 23.51
CA PRO A 297 -7.11 18.83 24.81
C PRO A 297 -7.93 18.14 25.90
N GLN A 298 -7.66 18.46 27.17
CA GLN A 298 -8.46 18.02 28.30
C GLN A 298 -9.14 19.22 28.98
N PRO A 299 -10.50 19.33 28.98
CA PRO A 299 -11.46 18.42 28.35
C PRO A 299 -11.55 18.62 26.83
N TYR A 300 -11.79 17.53 26.09
CA TYR A 300 -12.10 17.60 24.66
C TYR A 300 -13.59 17.86 24.42
N ARG A 301 -13.91 18.40 23.23
CA ARG A 301 -15.27 18.61 22.75
C ARG A 301 -15.42 18.05 21.34
N LYS A 302 -16.66 17.96 20.83
CA LYS A 302 -16.97 17.49 19.47
C LYS A 302 -16.21 18.25 18.39
N GLU A 303 -15.90 19.52 18.61
CA GLU A 303 -15.16 20.35 17.67
C GLU A 303 -13.70 19.92 17.53
N ASN A 304 -13.14 19.19 18.49
CA ASN A 304 -11.77 18.69 18.46
C ASN A 304 -11.66 17.29 17.86
N CYS A 305 -12.79 16.65 17.53
CA CYS A 305 -12.87 15.22 17.26
C CYS A 305 -13.42 14.95 15.85
N VAL A 306 -13.32 13.68 15.41
CA VAL A 306 -13.82 13.25 14.09
C VAL A 306 -15.18 12.59 14.26
N CYS A 307 -16.20 13.09 13.57
CA CYS A 307 -17.55 12.54 13.62
C CYS A 307 -17.70 11.33 12.68
N VAL A 308 -18.01 10.16 13.24
CA VAL A 308 -18.11 8.89 12.50
C VAL A 308 -19.27 8.91 11.49
N GLN A 309 -20.41 9.52 11.84
CA GLN A 309 -21.56 9.60 10.94
C GLN A 309 -21.24 10.41 9.67
N LYS A 310 -20.31 11.38 9.72
CA LYS A 310 -19.82 12.07 8.52
C LYS A 310 -18.99 11.15 7.63
N VAL A 311 -18.24 10.22 8.22
CA VAL A 311 -17.49 9.20 7.46
C VAL A 311 -18.47 8.29 6.73
N MET A 312 -19.48 7.74 7.43
CA MET A 312 -20.51 6.89 6.82
C MET A 312 -21.22 7.60 5.66
N LEU A 313 -21.68 8.83 5.87
CA LEU A 313 -22.36 9.60 4.83
C LEU A 313 -21.49 9.72 3.57
N ARG A 314 -20.19 10.00 3.75
CA ARG A 314 -19.24 10.09 2.63
C ARG A 314 -19.00 8.75 1.95
N MET A 315 -18.97 7.64 2.70
CA MET A 315 -18.89 6.30 2.09
C MET A 315 -20.13 5.99 1.25
N GLN A 316 -21.33 6.31 1.75
CA GLN A 316 -22.60 6.13 1.02
C GLN A 316 -22.66 6.98 -0.26
N GLN A 317 -22.15 8.21 -0.23
CA GLN A 317 -22.05 9.09 -1.40
C GLN A 317 -21.20 8.50 -2.54
N ARG A 318 -20.32 7.53 -2.25
CA ARG A 318 -19.51 6.80 -3.23
C ARG A 318 -20.23 5.59 -3.84
N GLN A 319 -21.51 5.36 -3.51
CA GLN A 319 -22.34 4.28 -4.05
C GLN A 319 -21.77 2.86 -3.82
N THR A 320 -21.03 2.68 -2.73
CA THR A 320 -20.48 1.39 -2.29
C THR A 320 -21.56 0.32 -2.17
N ALA A 321 -21.22 -0.94 -2.41
CA ALA A 321 -22.15 -2.07 -2.24
C ALA A 321 -22.28 -2.51 -0.77
N LEU A 322 -21.28 -2.23 0.06
CA LEU A 322 -21.28 -2.52 1.49
C LEU A 322 -20.47 -1.46 2.24
N ASN A 323 -21.03 -0.94 3.34
CA ASN A 323 -20.38 -0.01 4.26
C ASN A 323 -20.34 -0.62 5.66
N VAL A 324 -19.15 -0.91 6.17
CA VAL A 324 -18.94 -1.46 7.51
C VAL A 324 -18.17 -0.45 8.35
N ILE A 325 -18.71 -0.07 9.50
CA ILE A 325 -18.00 0.73 10.52
C ILE A 325 -17.85 -0.11 11.78
N LEU A 326 -16.61 -0.30 12.23
CA LEU A 326 -16.26 -1.05 13.43
C LEU A 326 -15.58 -0.10 14.42
N LEU A 327 -16.19 0.13 15.58
CA LEU A 327 -15.67 1.06 16.60
C LEU A 327 -15.28 0.32 17.89
N ASP A 328 -13.98 0.21 18.15
CA ASP A 328 -13.42 -0.29 19.41
C ASP A 328 -13.00 0.89 20.31
N ALA A 329 -14.04 1.59 20.79
CA ALA A 329 -13.91 2.77 21.63
C ALA A 329 -15.08 2.89 22.60
N CYS A 330 -14.89 3.63 23.69
CA CYS A 330 -15.99 3.98 24.60
C CYS A 330 -17.07 4.81 23.89
N ARG A 331 -18.31 4.69 24.38
CA ARG A 331 -19.46 5.47 23.93
C ARG A 331 -20.14 6.14 25.11
N THR A 332 -19.33 6.64 26.05
CA THR A 332 -19.82 7.36 27.22
C THR A 332 -20.20 8.80 26.87
N TRP A 333 -21.17 9.34 27.60
CA TRP A 333 -21.66 10.71 27.47
C TRP A 333 -21.10 11.60 28.59
N VAL A 334 -20.58 12.77 28.24
CA VAL A 334 -20.19 13.80 29.23
C VAL A 334 -21.38 14.71 29.48
N ASN A 335 -21.99 14.58 30.66
CA ASN A 335 -23.27 15.21 30.99
C ASN A 335 -23.17 16.71 31.26
N ASN A 336 -24.04 17.49 30.61
CA ASN A 336 -24.43 18.86 30.99
C ASN A 336 -25.96 19.06 30.82
N GLY A 337 -26.78 18.00 30.98
CA GLY A 337 -28.24 18.15 31.14
C GLY A 337 -29.11 18.05 29.88
N ASP A 338 -28.59 17.56 28.74
CA ASP A 338 -29.41 17.36 27.53
C ASP A 338 -29.92 15.92 27.36
N ILE A 339 -31.12 15.81 26.75
CA ILE A 339 -31.91 14.58 26.56
C ILE A 339 -31.15 13.59 25.64
N PRO A 340 -31.19 12.26 25.91
CA PRO A 340 -30.62 11.24 25.03
C PRO A 340 -31.22 11.35 23.63
N SER A 341 -30.35 11.58 22.64
CA SER A 341 -30.79 11.74 21.25
C SER A 341 -30.87 10.38 20.58
N THR A 342 -32.05 10.05 20.04
CA THR A 342 -32.23 8.89 19.18
C THR A 342 -31.34 9.02 17.95
N ILE A 343 -30.59 7.98 17.61
CA ILE A 343 -29.87 7.89 16.33
C ILE A 343 -30.92 7.95 15.21
N LEU A 344 -31.09 9.13 14.61
CA LEU A 344 -31.77 9.24 13.32
C LEU A 344 -30.81 8.65 12.30
N LEU A 345 -31.00 7.37 11.97
CA LEU A 345 -30.48 6.78 10.75
C LEU A 345 -31.13 7.56 9.59
N GLU A 346 -30.41 8.55 9.05
CA GLU A 346 -30.77 9.13 7.76
C GLU A 346 -30.89 8.00 6.73
N GLU A 347 -31.93 8.08 5.90
CA GLU A 347 -32.44 7.03 4.99
C GLU A 347 -31.35 6.09 4.48
N SER A 348 -31.22 4.93 5.13
CA SER A 348 -30.15 4.01 4.80
C SER A 348 -30.45 3.34 3.46
N SER A 349 -29.50 3.37 2.52
CA SER A 349 -29.53 2.63 1.25
C SER A 349 -29.71 1.11 1.41
N GLY A 350 -29.61 0.59 2.65
CA GLY A 350 -29.78 -0.82 2.99
C GLY A 350 -28.50 -1.63 2.74
N ASN A 351 -27.34 -0.99 2.83
CA ASN A 351 -26.01 -1.56 2.62
C ASN A 351 -25.03 -1.13 3.73
N THR A 352 -25.53 -0.71 4.90
CA THR A 352 -24.73 -0.12 5.98
C THR A 352 -24.87 -0.93 7.26
N ILE A 353 -23.75 -1.22 7.90
CA ILE A 353 -23.69 -1.88 9.20
C ILE A 353 -22.63 -1.23 10.11
N TYR A 354 -22.97 -1.09 11.38
CA TYR A 354 -22.12 -0.64 12.47
C TYR A 354 -21.93 -1.79 13.46
N GLY A 355 -20.68 -2.08 13.82
CA GLY A 355 -20.31 -2.94 14.94
C GLY A 355 -19.63 -2.10 16.01
N TYR A 356 -20.29 -1.90 17.14
CA TYR A 356 -19.75 -1.18 18.28
C TYR A 356 -19.23 -2.17 19.30
N ALA A 357 -18.01 -1.94 19.79
CA ALA A 357 -17.43 -2.75 20.86
C ALA A 357 -18.20 -2.67 22.17
N THR A 358 -18.99 -1.61 22.36
CA THR A 358 -19.81 -1.38 23.54
C THR A 358 -21.10 -0.62 23.18
N CYS A 359 -22.12 -0.66 24.04
CA CYS A 359 -23.40 0.01 23.82
C CYS A 359 -23.33 1.50 24.21
N GLU A 360 -24.43 2.23 24.02
CA GLU A 360 -24.53 3.62 24.41
C GLU A 360 -24.34 3.78 25.92
N ASN A 361 -23.58 4.81 26.31
CA ASN A 361 -23.22 5.08 27.71
C ASN A 361 -22.39 3.99 28.41
N ALA A 362 -21.73 3.12 27.63
CA ALA A 362 -20.86 2.07 28.16
C ALA A 362 -19.39 2.24 27.73
N GLU A 363 -18.50 1.57 28.48
CA GLU A 363 -17.06 1.59 28.27
C GLU A 363 -16.62 0.41 27.39
N ALA A 364 -15.55 0.60 26.62
CA ALA A 364 -14.80 -0.46 25.96
C ALA A 364 -13.49 -0.70 26.72
N LEU A 365 -13.08 -1.96 26.86
CA LEU A 365 -11.98 -2.37 27.71
C LEU A 365 -10.81 -2.91 26.89
N GLU A 366 -9.59 -2.72 27.42
CA GLU A 366 -8.41 -3.46 27.00
C GLU A 366 -7.86 -4.31 28.14
N VAL A 367 -7.33 -5.47 27.78
CA VAL A 367 -6.66 -6.39 28.70
C VAL A 367 -5.16 -6.24 28.52
N GLN A 368 -4.43 -6.19 29.64
CA GLN A 368 -2.97 -6.23 29.67
C GLN A 368 -2.55 -7.56 30.31
N ASP A 369 -2.00 -8.47 29.50
CA ASP A 369 -1.55 -9.79 29.92
C ASP A 369 -0.05 -9.93 29.61
N GLY A 370 0.78 -9.64 30.64
CA GLY A 370 2.23 -9.60 30.53
C GLY A 370 2.69 -8.56 29.50
N GLU A 371 3.41 -9.02 28.47
CA GLU A 371 3.89 -8.18 27.35
C GLU A 371 2.83 -7.93 26.27
N THR A 372 1.70 -8.64 26.30
CA THR A 372 0.66 -8.56 25.28
C THR A 372 -0.54 -7.75 25.76
N SER A 373 -1.10 -6.95 24.86
CA SER A 373 -2.36 -6.22 25.10
C SER A 373 -3.29 -6.38 23.93
N TYR A 374 -4.59 -6.47 24.20
CA TYR A 374 -5.63 -6.61 23.18
C TYR A 374 -6.96 -6.03 23.66
N GLY A 375 -7.76 -5.53 22.71
CA GLY A 375 -9.15 -5.16 22.94
C GLY A 375 -10.01 -6.41 22.98
N ILE A 376 -10.92 -6.51 23.96
CA ILE A 376 -11.75 -7.72 24.11
C ILE A 376 -12.63 -7.92 22.86
N PHE A 377 -13.24 -6.84 22.35
CA PHE A 377 -14.05 -6.88 21.13
C PHE A 377 -13.23 -7.34 19.92
N THR A 378 -12.08 -6.73 19.67
CA THR A 378 -11.23 -7.07 18.51
C THR A 378 -10.68 -8.49 18.60
N ASN A 379 -10.38 -8.99 19.81
CA ASN A 379 -9.96 -10.38 20.02
C ASN A 379 -11.00 -11.40 19.52
N TYR A 380 -12.29 -11.20 19.85
CA TYR A 380 -13.36 -12.07 19.35
C TYR A 380 -13.69 -11.83 17.88
N LEU A 381 -13.65 -10.58 17.41
CA LEU A 381 -13.82 -10.24 16.01
C LEU A 381 -12.82 -11.01 15.12
N ASN A 382 -11.54 -11.02 15.51
CA ASN A 382 -10.47 -11.70 14.79
C ASN A 382 -10.70 -13.22 14.64
N ARG A 383 -11.44 -13.86 15.55
CA ARG A 383 -11.78 -15.30 15.47
C ARG A 383 -12.86 -15.62 14.43
N HIS A 384 -13.69 -14.63 14.09
CA HIS A 384 -14.88 -14.85 13.26
C HIS A 384 -14.85 -14.12 11.92
N ILE A 385 -13.98 -13.11 11.75
CA ILE A 385 -13.97 -12.24 10.57
C ILE A 385 -13.74 -13.00 9.25
N LEU A 386 -13.04 -14.13 9.30
CA LEU A 386 -12.77 -14.99 8.13
C LEU A 386 -13.91 -15.95 7.77
N GLN A 387 -14.98 -16.03 8.58
CA GLN A 387 -16.07 -16.99 8.34
C GLN A 387 -16.91 -16.56 7.12
N PRO A 388 -17.22 -17.49 6.19
CA PRO A 388 -17.97 -17.19 4.97
C PRO A 388 -19.48 -17.07 5.24
N GLN A 389 -19.85 -16.07 6.02
CA GLN A 389 -21.22 -15.77 6.40
C GLN A 389 -21.47 -14.26 6.33
N PRO A 390 -22.73 -13.80 6.28
CA PRO A 390 -23.04 -12.39 6.26
C PRO A 390 -22.39 -11.66 7.43
N ILE A 391 -21.87 -10.45 7.21
CA ILE A 391 -21.18 -9.68 8.25
C ILE A 391 -22.07 -9.43 9.47
N THR A 392 -23.39 -9.35 9.29
CA THR A 392 -24.37 -9.28 10.40
C THR A 392 -24.29 -10.50 11.30
N ASP A 393 -24.08 -11.70 10.76
CA ASP A 393 -24.01 -12.93 11.53
C ASP A 393 -22.65 -13.09 12.21
N VAL A 394 -21.57 -12.66 11.55
CA VAL A 394 -20.24 -12.53 12.18
C VAL A 394 -20.34 -11.66 13.42
N LEU A 395 -20.90 -10.45 13.30
CA LEU A 395 -21.00 -9.50 14.42
C LEU A 395 -21.92 -10.00 15.53
N ARG A 396 -23.02 -10.71 15.20
CA ARG A 396 -23.88 -11.35 16.21
C ARG A 396 -23.15 -12.47 16.98
N LYS A 397 -22.25 -13.22 16.33
CA LYS A 397 -21.42 -14.21 17.04
C LYS A 397 -20.45 -13.53 17.99
N VAL A 398 -19.79 -12.46 17.55
CA VAL A 398 -18.90 -11.64 18.40
C VAL A 398 -19.66 -11.11 19.62
N GLN A 399 -20.89 -10.62 19.42
CA GLN A 399 -21.74 -10.14 20.52
C GLN A 399 -22.05 -11.25 21.55
N ARG A 400 -22.45 -12.44 21.09
CA ARG A 400 -22.69 -13.59 21.99
C ARG A 400 -21.43 -13.99 22.75
N ASP A 401 -20.29 -14.05 22.07
CA ASP A 401 -19.03 -14.44 22.72
C ASP A 401 -18.62 -13.44 23.81
N LEU A 402 -18.86 -12.14 23.60
CA LEU A 402 -18.64 -11.10 24.62
C LEU A 402 -19.59 -11.20 25.81
N GLU A 403 -20.83 -11.65 25.61
CA GLU A 403 -21.78 -11.88 26.70
C GLU A 403 -21.34 -13.00 27.66
N TYR A 404 -20.57 -13.98 27.16
CA TYR A 404 -20.05 -15.10 27.95
C TYR A 404 -18.62 -14.88 28.44
N ASP A 405 -17.91 -13.84 27.98
CA ASP A 405 -16.55 -13.55 28.40
C ASP A 405 -16.52 -13.08 29.87
N PRO A 406 -15.71 -13.69 30.76
CA PRO A 406 -15.69 -13.33 32.18
C PRO A 406 -15.29 -11.88 32.48
N LEU A 407 -14.56 -11.23 31.57
CA LEU A 407 -14.05 -9.87 31.73
C LEU A 407 -15.00 -8.82 31.12
N ALA A 408 -15.69 -9.15 30.03
CA ALA A 408 -16.64 -8.27 29.35
C ALA A 408 -18.10 -8.43 29.81
N ALA A 409 -18.51 -9.60 30.31
CA ALA A 409 -19.89 -9.88 30.70
C ALA A 409 -20.42 -8.83 31.70
N GLY A 410 -21.50 -8.14 31.32
CA GLY A 410 -22.12 -7.07 32.11
C GLY A 410 -21.35 -5.75 32.17
N ARG A 411 -20.16 -5.65 31.58
CA ARG A 411 -19.30 -4.44 31.58
C ARG A 411 -19.12 -3.83 30.20
N GLN A 412 -19.10 -4.66 29.16
CA GLN A 412 -18.90 -4.26 27.76
C GLN A 412 -19.90 -4.98 26.85
N PRO A 413 -21.18 -4.58 26.85
CA PRO A 413 -22.19 -5.14 25.94
C PRO A 413 -21.96 -4.61 24.52
N ALA A 414 -21.51 -5.44 23.59
CA ALA A 414 -21.39 -5.04 22.19
C ALA A 414 -22.76 -4.76 21.54
N ASP A 415 -22.77 -3.90 20.54
CA ASP A 415 -23.98 -3.42 19.88
C ASP A 415 -23.80 -3.42 18.36
N VAL A 416 -24.83 -3.85 17.62
CA VAL A 416 -24.81 -3.97 16.16
C VAL A 416 -26.01 -3.23 15.60
N LYS A 417 -25.76 -2.18 14.82
CA LYS A 417 -26.81 -1.33 14.23
C LYS A 417 -26.66 -1.24 12.72
N GLY A 418 -27.77 -1.20 11.99
CA GLY A 418 -27.77 -1.02 10.55
C GLY A 418 -28.69 -2.00 9.83
N ILE A 419 -28.79 -1.84 8.51
CA ILE A 419 -29.67 -2.63 7.65
C ILE A 419 -28.87 -3.04 6.42
N LEU A 420 -28.78 -4.35 6.20
CA LEU A 420 -28.30 -4.96 4.96
C LEU A 420 -29.49 -5.65 4.28
N LYS A 421 -29.89 -5.16 3.10
CA LYS A 421 -30.93 -5.76 2.26
C LYS A 421 -30.48 -7.10 1.68
N GLU A 422 -29.19 -7.21 1.42
CA GLU A 422 -28.56 -8.39 0.84
C GLU A 422 -27.57 -8.98 1.86
N PRO A 423 -27.49 -10.33 1.97
CA PRO A 423 -26.65 -11.01 2.95
C PRO A 423 -25.16 -11.01 2.54
N ARG A 424 -24.57 -9.83 2.34
CA ARG A 424 -23.17 -9.66 1.91
C ARG A 424 -22.19 -10.12 2.98
N SER A 425 -21.16 -10.85 2.56
CA SER A 425 -20.07 -11.33 3.43
C SER A 425 -18.76 -10.61 3.12
N LEU A 426 -17.87 -10.48 4.10
CA LEU A 426 -16.52 -9.98 3.84
C LEU A 426 -15.69 -10.96 2.98
N THR A 427 -16.10 -12.23 2.93
CA THR A 427 -15.51 -13.26 2.07
C THR A 427 -16.04 -13.24 0.64
N ASP A 428 -17.00 -12.37 0.31
CA ASP A 428 -17.52 -12.28 -1.06
C ASP A 428 -16.37 -11.99 -2.04
N ASP A 429 -16.42 -12.64 -3.20
CA ASP A 429 -15.38 -12.52 -4.21
C ASP A 429 -15.33 -11.11 -4.81
N VAL A 430 -14.11 -10.67 -5.12
CA VAL A 430 -13.90 -9.45 -5.89
C VAL A 430 -14.10 -9.77 -7.37
N ARG A 431 -15.16 -9.20 -7.95
CA ARG A 431 -15.48 -9.28 -9.37
C ARG A 431 -15.11 -7.97 -10.05
N THR A 432 -13.98 -7.98 -10.73
CA THR A 432 -13.38 -6.82 -11.40
C THR A 432 -13.97 -6.52 -12.79
N THR A 433 -14.96 -7.31 -13.24
CA THR A 433 -15.60 -7.16 -14.55
C THR A 433 -16.28 -5.80 -14.68
N GLY A 434 -15.91 -5.00 -15.69
CA GLY A 434 -16.47 -3.67 -15.93
C GLY A 434 -15.89 -2.54 -15.07
N HIS A 435 -14.84 -2.81 -14.28
CA HIS A 435 -14.20 -1.82 -13.39
C HIS A 435 -12.67 -1.82 -13.50
N THR A 436 -12.11 -2.25 -14.62
CA THR A 436 -10.66 -2.51 -14.74
C THR A 436 -9.81 -1.24 -14.69
N GLU A 437 -10.27 -0.13 -15.27
CA GLU A 437 -9.59 1.16 -15.20
C GLU A 437 -9.64 1.73 -13.78
N GLU A 438 -10.83 1.76 -13.17
CA GLU A 438 -11.01 2.23 -11.80
C GLU A 438 -10.23 1.38 -10.79
N LEU A 439 -10.18 0.06 -11.00
CA LEU A 439 -9.37 -0.85 -10.20
C LEU A 439 -7.87 -0.59 -10.38
N HIS A 440 -7.39 -0.36 -11.61
CA HIS A 440 -5.98 -0.05 -11.86
C HIS A 440 -5.56 1.28 -11.22
N LEU A 441 -6.39 2.32 -11.35
CA LEU A 441 -6.17 3.61 -10.71
C LEU A 441 -6.15 3.46 -9.19
N ARG A 442 -7.09 2.70 -8.62
CA ARG A 442 -7.15 2.42 -7.18
C ARG A 442 -5.97 1.59 -6.69
N ASP A 443 -5.56 0.58 -7.44
CA ASP A 443 -4.38 -0.25 -7.14
C ASP A 443 -3.12 0.61 -7.11
N THR A 444 -2.95 1.48 -8.11
CA THR A 444 -1.84 2.44 -8.17
C THR A 444 -1.88 3.41 -6.99
N PHE A 445 -3.06 3.95 -6.67
CA PHE A 445 -3.24 4.88 -5.56
C PHE A 445 -2.98 4.24 -4.19
N TRP A 446 -3.44 3.00 -3.99
CA TRP A 446 -3.19 2.25 -2.76
C TRP A 446 -1.72 1.84 -2.61
N ARG A 447 -1.07 1.42 -3.71
CA ARG A 447 0.36 1.07 -3.72
C ARG A 447 1.26 2.24 -3.33
N GLN A 448 0.89 3.46 -3.71
CA GLN A 448 1.64 4.65 -3.26
C GLN A 448 1.82 4.69 -1.73
N ALA A 449 0.82 4.28 -0.95
CA ALA A 449 0.89 4.28 0.52
C ALA A 449 1.41 2.99 1.17
N ASN A 450 1.65 1.92 0.41
CA ASN A 450 1.95 0.60 0.98
C ASN A 450 3.14 -0.11 0.33
N ASP A 451 3.69 0.40 -0.77
CA ASP A 451 4.88 -0.17 -1.38
C ASP A 451 6.13 0.15 -0.56
N LEU A 452 6.89 -0.90 -0.24
CA LEU A 452 8.15 -0.81 0.47
C LEU A 452 9.30 -0.40 -0.47
N PRO A 453 10.29 0.35 0.04
CA PRO A 453 11.51 0.63 -0.70
C PRO A 453 12.27 -0.67 -1.05
N ARG A 454 12.97 -0.66 -2.18
CA ARG A 454 13.84 -1.78 -2.56
C ARG A 454 15.04 -1.87 -1.63
N LYS A 455 15.51 -3.11 -1.38
CA LYS A 455 16.77 -3.36 -0.66
C LYS A 455 17.95 -2.63 -1.33
N LYS A 456 18.92 -2.20 -0.52
CA LYS A 456 20.08 -1.42 -0.97
C LYS A 456 21.35 -2.01 -0.41
N LEU A 457 22.31 -2.31 -1.28
CA LEU A 457 23.63 -2.76 -0.89
C LEU A 457 24.58 -1.57 -0.77
N LEU A 458 25.23 -1.44 0.38
CA LEU A 458 26.27 -0.46 0.67
C LEU A 458 27.62 -1.16 0.70
N VAL A 459 28.60 -0.58 0.03
CA VAL A 459 29.98 -1.09 0.01
C VAL A 459 30.87 -0.05 0.67
N PHE A 460 31.39 -0.36 1.86
CA PHE A 460 32.26 0.50 2.65
C PHE A 460 33.70 0.52 2.10
N GLU A 461 34.46 1.57 2.37
CA GLU A 461 35.85 1.70 1.90
C GLU A 461 36.75 0.62 2.51
N CYS A 462 36.46 0.19 3.74
CA CYS A 462 37.04 -0.99 4.37
C CYS A 462 36.66 -2.33 3.72
N GLY A 463 35.82 -2.29 2.69
CA GLY A 463 35.38 -3.40 1.85
C GLY A 463 34.33 -4.32 2.50
N VAL A 464 33.76 -3.90 3.63
CA VAL A 464 32.57 -4.53 4.23
C VAL A 464 31.35 -4.20 3.36
N GLU A 465 30.52 -5.21 3.08
CA GLU A 465 29.27 -5.03 2.34
C GLU A 465 28.07 -5.19 3.28
N VAL A 466 27.18 -4.20 3.29
CA VAL A 466 26.00 -4.14 4.18
C VAL A 466 24.74 -3.98 3.33
N GLU A 467 23.79 -4.89 3.46
CA GLU A 467 22.47 -4.78 2.83
C GLU A 467 21.47 -4.15 3.79
N VAL A 468 20.88 -3.03 3.38
CA VAL A 468 19.76 -2.38 4.06
C VAL A 468 18.45 -2.88 3.47
N GLY A 469 17.62 -3.49 4.30
CA GLY A 469 16.27 -3.95 3.99
C GLY A 469 15.20 -3.19 4.77
N PHE A 470 13.94 -3.33 4.33
CA PHE A 470 12.80 -2.62 4.89
C PHE A 470 11.62 -3.58 5.10
N SER A 471 10.87 -3.36 6.17
CA SER A 471 9.61 -4.03 6.47
C SER A 471 8.58 -3.01 6.97
N ALA A 472 7.31 -3.19 6.64
CA ALA A 472 6.22 -2.33 7.12
C ALA A 472 5.49 -3.03 8.27
N LEU A 473 5.35 -2.35 9.40
CA LEU A 473 4.45 -2.78 10.48
C LEU A 473 3.06 -2.20 10.28
N PHE A 474 3.00 -0.93 9.86
CA PHE A 474 1.80 -0.18 9.52
C PHE A 474 2.10 0.73 8.32
N SER A 475 1.08 1.26 7.64
CA SER A 475 1.29 2.19 6.53
C SER A 475 2.05 3.46 6.96
N ASN A 476 2.12 3.79 8.25
CA ASN A 476 2.93 4.87 8.79
C ASN A 476 4.08 4.47 9.73
N VAL A 477 4.40 3.17 9.80
CA VAL A 477 5.49 2.65 10.63
C VAL A 477 6.31 1.63 9.83
N MET A 478 7.57 1.97 9.57
CA MET A 478 8.52 1.14 8.82
C MET A 478 9.70 0.76 9.71
N VAL A 479 10.22 -0.45 9.53
CA VAL A 479 11.47 -0.90 10.15
C VAL A 479 12.52 -1.04 9.06
N ALA A 480 13.61 -0.29 9.18
CA ALA A 480 14.82 -0.50 8.43
C ALA A 480 15.72 -1.45 9.23
N PHE A 481 16.28 -2.45 8.58
CA PHE A 481 17.26 -3.35 9.17
C PHE A 481 18.44 -3.46 8.22
N ALA A 482 19.61 -3.69 8.77
CA ALA A 482 20.80 -3.83 7.97
C ALA A 482 21.58 -5.07 8.40
N THR A 483 22.00 -5.82 7.39
CA THR A 483 22.65 -7.12 7.52
C THR A 483 24.01 -7.06 6.85
N VAL A 484 25.04 -7.48 7.56
CA VAL A 484 26.39 -7.58 6.99
C VAL A 484 26.43 -8.79 6.06
N LYS A 485 26.63 -8.57 4.76
CA LYS A 485 26.72 -9.65 3.76
C LYS A 485 28.13 -10.19 3.59
N LYS A 486 29.13 -9.34 3.80
CA LYS A 486 30.53 -9.70 3.58
C LYS A 486 31.43 -8.88 4.48
N ILE A 487 32.36 -9.58 5.12
CA ILE A 487 33.44 -8.99 5.91
C ILE A 487 34.76 -9.43 5.28
N ILE A 488 35.72 -8.51 5.19
CA ILE A 488 37.08 -8.85 4.75
C ILE A 488 37.85 -9.43 5.94
N PRO A 489 38.64 -10.51 5.79
CA PRO A 489 39.33 -11.18 6.90
C PRO A 489 40.25 -10.28 7.75
N GLN A 490 40.68 -9.14 7.21
CA GLN A 490 41.53 -8.16 7.90
C GLN A 490 40.74 -7.06 8.62
N THR A 491 39.42 -7.20 8.76
CA THR A 491 38.53 -6.20 9.35
C THR A 491 37.68 -6.83 10.45
N HIS A 492 37.65 -6.22 11.62
CA HIS A 492 36.80 -6.62 12.75
C HIS A 492 35.80 -5.51 13.04
N ILE A 493 34.52 -5.82 12.86
CA ILE A 493 33.43 -4.89 13.13
C ILE A 493 33.30 -4.76 14.65
N CYS A 494 33.37 -3.52 15.14
CA CYS A 494 33.27 -3.20 16.56
C CYS A 494 31.86 -2.76 16.94
N MET A 495 31.22 -1.96 16.09
CA MET A 495 29.89 -1.42 16.33
C MET A 495 29.22 -1.09 14.99
N PHE A 496 27.91 -1.29 14.95
CA PHE A 496 27.09 -1.04 13.79
C PHE A 496 25.82 -0.32 14.22
N THR A 497 25.54 0.87 13.69
CA THR A 497 24.38 1.69 14.09
C THR A 497 23.62 2.23 12.89
N LEU A 498 22.29 2.25 13.02
CA LEU A 498 21.37 2.82 12.05
C LEU A 498 20.76 4.11 12.62
N SER A 499 20.69 5.14 11.80
CA SER A 499 19.97 6.39 12.12
C SER A 499 19.25 6.93 10.88
N SER A 500 18.31 7.85 11.07
CA SER A 500 17.58 8.49 9.97
C SER A 500 17.84 9.99 9.90
N THR A 501 17.73 10.54 8.69
CA THR A 501 17.64 11.98 8.45
C THR A 501 16.44 12.28 7.54
N PRO A 502 15.46 13.09 7.97
CA PRO A 502 15.36 13.69 9.31
C PRO A 502 15.26 12.64 10.42
N ALA A 503 15.64 13.01 11.65
CA ALA A 503 15.50 12.12 12.80
C ALA A 503 14.01 11.88 13.04
N MET A 504 13.61 10.61 13.12
CA MET A 504 12.22 10.21 13.35
C MET A 504 12.08 9.72 14.79
N ASP A 505 10.98 10.09 15.46
CA ASP A 505 10.71 9.66 16.83
C ASP A 505 10.35 8.18 16.89
N ASP A 506 10.84 7.50 17.94
CA ASP A 506 10.44 6.14 18.27
C ASP A 506 9.34 6.15 19.36
N THR A 507 8.11 6.49 18.96
CA THR A 507 6.99 6.75 19.89
C THR A 507 6.32 5.51 20.48
N ILE A 508 6.65 4.31 19.99
CA ILE A 508 6.04 3.06 20.46
C ILE A 508 6.91 2.46 21.59
N PRO A 509 6.37 2.08 22.76
CA PRO A 509 7.19 1.55 23.87
C PRO A 509 8.03 0.32 23.49
N ARG A 510 9.31 0.29 23.89
CA ARG A 510 10.23 -0.88 23.69
C ARG A 510 9.74 -2.16 24.38
N SER A 511 8.90 -2.04 25.41
CA SER A 511 8.28 -3.17 26.13
C SER A 511 7.18 -3.89 25.33
N CYS A 512 6.73 -3.33 24.20
CA CYS A 512 6.09 -4.12 23.15
C CYS A 512 7.23 -4.74 22.32
N SER A 513 7.89 -5.72 22.92
CA SER A 513 9.05 -6.40 22.36
C SER A 513 8.69 -6.99 21.00
N THR A 514 9.69 -7.03 20.12
CA THR A 514 9.69 -7.83 18.90
C THR A 514 9.45 -9.33 19.14
N GLU A 515 9.34 -9.81 20.39
CA GLU A 515 8.94 -11.18 20.72
C GLU A 515 7.43 -11.38 20.52
N ALA A 516 6.60 -10.45 20.99
CA ALA A 516 5.15 -10.50 20.87
C ALA A 516 4.63 -10.24 19.43
N ILE A 517 5.37 -9.43 18.67
CA ILE A 517 5.05 -9.07 17.28
C ILE A 517 5.80 -10.00 16.30
N GLY A 518 7.02 -10.42 16.62
CA GLY A 518 7.92 -11.16 15.72
C GLY A 518 7.72 -12.67 15.66
N SER A 519 7.24 -13.32 16.73
CA SER A 519 7.13 -14.80 16.75
C SER A 519 6.20 -15.39 15.68
N PRO A 520 5.07 -14.74 15.29
CA PRO A 520 4.28 -15.18 14.14
C PRO A 520 4.71 -14.53 12.80
N LEU A 521 5.36 -13.36 12.84
CA LEU A 521 5.74 -12.58 11.65
C LEU A 521 6.78 -13.27 10.75
N PHE A 522 7.60 -14.15 11.33
CA PHE A 522 8.75 -14.73 10.62
C PHE A 522 8.66 -16.25 10.40
N GLN A 523 7.52 -16.89 10.73
CA GLN A 523 7.30 -18.32 10.48
C GLN A 523 6.57 -18.64 9.17
N GLN A 524 5.97 -17.67 8.48
CA GLN A 524 5.05 -17.94 7.35
C GLN A 524 5.58 -17.59 5.95
N PHE A 525 6.85 -17.20 5.81
CA PHE A 525 7.48 -16.99 4.49
C PHE A 525 8.13 -18.28 3.98
N ASP A 526 7.32 -19.21 3.47
CA ASP A 526 7.79 -20.30 2.60
C ASP A 526 7.88 -19.79 1.15
N GLY A 527 8.98 -19.09 0.85
CA GLY A 527 9.43 -18.80 -0.52
C GLY A 527 10.88 -19.27 -0.65
N PRO A 528 11.29 -19.91 -1.77
CA PRO A 528 12.55 -20.65 -1.87
C PRO A 528 13.84 -19.81 -1.79
N ASP A 529 13.76 -18.51 -1.48
CA ASP A 529 14.91 -17.59 -1.38
C ASP A 529 15.06 -16.91 0.00
N CYS A 530 14.34 -17.35 1.03
CA CYS A 530 14.40 -16.75 2.38
C CYS A 530 14.59 -17.80 3.47
N THR A 531 15.82 -18.29 3.66
CA THR A 531 16.21 -19.03 4.86
C THR A 531 17.15 -18.20 5.70
N LEU A 532 16.61 -17.52 6.72
CA LEU A 532 17.31 -17.23 7.97
C LEU A 532 16.26 -17.04 9.07
N ARG A 533 16.24 -18.00 10.00
CA ARG A 533 15.35 -18.05 11.17
C ARG A 533 15.80 -16.97 12.15
N LEU A 534 14.92 -16.00 12.42
CA LEU A 534 15.14 -14.91 13.38
C LEU A 534 14.89 -15.30 14.86
N CYS A 535 14.69 -16.59 15.15
CA CYS A 535 14.47 -17.09 16.51
C CYS A 535 15.72 -17.02 17.42
N ASP A 536 16.91 -16.80 16.83
CA ASP A 536 18.18 -16.83 17.56
C ASP A 536 18.72 -15.43 17.94
N LEU A 537 18.00 -14.34 17.62
CA LEU A 537 18.45 -12.94 17.83
C LEU A 537 17.91 -12.28 19.11
N GLN A 538 17.10 -12.97 19.91
CA GLN A 538 16.43 -12.38 21.08
C GLN A 538 17.11 -12.68 22.43
N GLN A 539 18.13 -13.54 22.48
CA GLN A 539 18.81 -13.87 23.74
C GLN A 539 19.87 -12.86 24.22
N PHE A 540 20.15 -11.76 23.50
CA PHE A 540 21.34 -10.95 23.78
C PHE A 540 21.14 -9.49 24.23
N ASN A 541 19.93 -9.06 24.64
CA ASN A 541 19.73 -7.71 25.18
C ASN A 541 19.37 -7.66 26.69
N ALA A 542 19.84 -8.64 27.45
CA ALA A 542 19.93 -8.56 28.90
C ALA A 542 21.40 -8.51 29.35
N MET A 543 22.16 -7.49 28.95
CA MET A 543 23.41 -7.15 29.66
C MET A 543 23.90 -5.74 29.36
N GLU A 544 23.28 -4.75 29.99
CA GLU A 544 24.00 -3.55 30.46
C GLU A 544 23.57 -3.23 31.88
N ASP A 545 24.00 -4.10 32.80
CA ASP A 545 24.48 -3.64 34.09
C ASP A 545 25.48 -4.68 34.61
N VAL A 546 26.58 -4.20 35.19
CA VAL A 546 27.67 -4.98 35.82
C VAL A 546 28.75 -5.54 34.86
N PHE A 547 29.62 -4.65 34.37
CA PHE A 547 31.07 -4.88 34.48
C PHE A 547 31.69 -3.86 35.43
N SER A 548 31.41 -4.09 36.72
CA SER A 548 32.31 -3.73 37.82
C SER A 548 32.63 -5.02 38.58
N ARG A 549 33.83 -5.55 38.34
CA ARG A 549 34.61 -6.52 39.15
C ARG A 549 34.25 -8.01 39.15
N CYS A 550 35.25 -8.77 38.69
CA CYS A 550 35.83 -10.02 39.21
C CYS A 550 35.06 -11.35 39.21
N ASP A 551 35.69 -12.28 38.47
CA ASP A 551 36.23 -13.59 38.88
C ASP A 551 35.33 -14.84 38.95
N THR A 552 35.72 -15.78 38.07
CA THR A 552 35.63 -17.25 38.15
C THR A 552 34.25 -17.90 38.14
N SER A 553 33.97 -18.67 37.08
CA SER A 553 33.88 -20.14 37.19
C SER A 553 33.56 -20.73 35.80
N GLU A 554 34.41 -21.66 35.41
CA GLU A 554 34.44 -22.41 34.15
C GLU A 554 33.20 -23.30 34.01
N GLU A 555 32.14 -22.85 33.34
CA GLU A 555 31.06 -23.76 32.87
C GLU A 555 30.21 -23.22 31.70
N LEU A 556 30.53 -22.04 31.15
CA LEU A 556 29.82 -21.43 30.02
C LEU A 556 30.53 -21.58 28.65
N ASP A 557 31.74 -22.14 28.64
CA ASP A 557 32.59 -22.20 27.43
C ASP A 557 32.36 -23.45 26.55
N SER A 558 31.52 -24.42 26.96
CA SER A 558 31.32 -25.65 26.19
C SER A 558 30.05 -25.68 25.31
N LEU A 559 29.15 -24.71 25.44
CA LEU A 559 27.88 -24.65 24.68
C LEU A 559 27.83 -23.58 23.59
N LEU A 560 28.90 -22.79 23.42
CA LEU A 560 29.01 -21.73 22.42
C LEU A 560 29.90 -22.09 21.21
N SER A 561 30.23 -23.37 21.04
CA SER A 561 30.91 -23.83 19.83
C SER A 561 29.89 -24.36 18.82
N HIS A 562 29.75 -23.62 17.71
CA HIS A 562 28.89 -23.85 16.53
C HIS A 562 27.54 -23.11 16.51
N ASN A 563 27.56 -21.82 16.17
CA ASN A 563 26.88 -21.23 15.00
C ASN A 563 27.19 -19.73 14.88
N SER A 564 27.33 -19.26 13.64
CA SER A 564 27.97 -18.00 13.20
C SER A 564 27.45 -16.68 13.80
N GLU A 565 28.38 -15.80 14.16
CA GLU A 565 28.22 -14.39 14.55
C GLU A 565 27.53 -13.54 13.45
N TYR A 566 26.33 -12.98 13.71
CA TYR A 566 25.66 -12.01 12.83
C TYR A 566 25.36 -10.72 13.60
N PHE A 567 25.97 -9.61 13.17
CA PHE A 567 25.72 -8.25 13.68
C PHE A 567 24.55 -7.62 12.90
N ASP A 568 23.33 -7.70 13.44
CA ASP A 568 22.13 -7.11 12.82
C ASP A 568 21.71 -5.82 13.55
N GLY A 569 21.70 -4.69 12.83
CA GLY A 569 21.17 -3.43 13.35
C GLY A 569 19.74 -3.19 12.85
N CYS A 570 18.84 -2.69 13.70
CA CYS A 570 17.48 -2.31 13.33
C CYS A 570 17.14 -0.86 13.75
N LEU A 571 16.31 -0.19 12.95
CA LEU A 571 15.83 1.17 13.18
C LEU A 571 14.34 1.23 12.82
N ARG A 572 13.51 1.59 13.80
CA ARG A 572 12.08 1.84 13.59
C ARG A 572 11.84 3.30 13.25
N LEU A 573 11.04 3.54 12.22
CA LEU A 573 10.61 4.84 11.75
C LEU A 573 9.09 4.95 11.93
N CYS A 574 8.66 5.70 12.95
CA CYS A 574 7.26 6.00 13.20
C CYS A 574 6.90 7.38 12.63
N GLY A 575 5.60 7.66 12.47
CA GLY A 575 5.14 8.99 12.10
C GLY A 575 5.43 9.38 10.64
N LEU A 576 5.53 8.40 9.73
CA LEU A 576 5.83 8.67 8.31
C LEU A 576 4.83 9.63 7.64
N GLN A 577 3.60 9.75 8.17
CA GLN A 577 2.61 10.71 7.67
C GLN A 577 2.99 12.18 7.88
N ARG A 578 3.97 12.47 8.75
CA ARG A 578 4.47 13.81 9.07
C ARG A 578 5.71 14.19 8.27
N LEU A 579 6.20 13.28 7.43
CA LEU A 579 7.40 13.50 6.63
C LEU A 579 7.10 14.54 5.53
N GLU A 580 7.87 15.63 5.51
CA GLU A 580 7.71 16.70 4.50
C GLU A 580 8.60 16.48 3.26
N ASP A 581 9.78 15.90 3.47
CA ASP A 581 10.85 15.68 2.49
C ASP A 581 11.40 14.24 2.57
N SER A 582 12.19 13.83 1.57
CA SER A 582 12.75 12.48 1.50
C SER A 582 13.52 12.07 2.78
N VAL A 583 13.30 10.83 3.23
CA VAL A 583 14.06 10.25 4.35
C VAL A 583 15.27 9.47 3.84
N SER A 584 16.42 9.67 4.48
CA SER A 584 17.63 8.89 4.25
C SER A 584 18.00 8.08 5.48
N ILE A 585 18.40 6.83 5.28
CA ILE A 585 18.92 5.94 6.32
C ILE A 585 20.44 6.04 6.31
N LYS A 586 21.01 6.45 7.44
CA LYS A 586 22.45 6.48 7.68
C LYS A 586 22.89 5.20 8.38
N VAL A 587 23.94 4.61 7.83
CA VAL A 587 24.59 3.42 8.35
C VAL A 587 25.99 3.83 8.79
N GLU A 588 26.23 3.81 10.10
CA GLU A 588 27.54 4.05 10.68
C GLU A 588 28.17 2.71 11.06
N LEU A 589 29.36 2.46 10.50
CA LEU A 589 30.15 1.26 10.70
C LEU A 589 31.43 1.64 11.43
N VAL A 590 31.60 1.12 12.65
CA VAL A 590 32.84 1.25 13.42
C VAL A 590 33.59 -0.07 13.39
N TYR A 591 34.83 -0.05 12.93
CA TYR A 591 35.64 -1.26 12.74
C TYR A 591 37.10 -1.03 13.15
N THR A 592 37.85 -2.13 13.26
CA THR A 592 39.31 -2.13 13.44
C THR A 592 39.94 -3.05 12.39
N HIS A 593 41.16 -2.72 11.95
CA HIS A 593 41.91 -3.57 11.03
C HIS A 593 42.84 -4.53 11.77
N ALA A 594 43.02 -5.75 11.23
CA ALA A 594 43.95 -6.74 11.75
C ALA A 594 45.37 -6.17 11.80
N GLY A 595 45.88 -5.94 13.02
CA GLY A 595 47.20 -5.33 13.27
C GLY A 595 47.17 -3.89 13.78
N SER A 596 46.01 -3.23 13.82
CA SER A 596 45.81 -1.90 14.39
C SER A 596 44.78 -1.94 15.52
N LYS A 597 45.11 -1.31 16.68
CA LYS A 597 44.13 -1.08 17.75
C LYS A 597 43.30 0.20 17.54
N LEU A 598 43.52 0.91 16.44
CA LEU A 598 42.81 2.16 16.16
C LEU A 598 41.42 1.85 15.59
N ARG A 599 40.37 2.34 16.26
CA ARG A 599 38.99 2.28 15.76
C ARG A 599 38.81 3.30 14.65
N GLN A 600 38.27 2.85 13.53
CA GLN A 600 37.86 3.69 12.40
C GLN A 600 36.33 3.68 12.31
N SER A 601 35.74 4.80 11.89
CA SER A 601 34.31 4.92 11.64
C SER A 601 34.10 5.38 10.21
N GLU A 602 33.21 4.70 9.50
CA GLU A 602 32.72 5.10 8.19
C GLU A 602 31.20 5.27 8.24
N THR A 603 30.67 6.22 7.47
CA THR A 603 29.23 6.45 7.40
C THR A 603 28.79 6.54 5.96
N GLN A 604 27.75 5.79 5.61
CA GLN A 604 27.07 5.89 4.32
C GLN A 604 25.58 6.12 4.51
N SER A 605 24.94 6.74 3.53
CA SER A 605 23.50 7.03 3.56
C SER A 605 22.80 6.49 2.32
N VAL A 606 21.61 5.93 2.55
CA VAL A 606 20.69 5.49 1.50
C VAL A 606 19.51 6.44 1.49
N ASP A 607 19.27 7.12 0.37
CA ASP A 607 18.01 7.84 0.16
C ASP A 607 16.88 6.86 -0.14
N VAL A 608 15.82 6.96 0.68
CA VAL A 608 14.64 6.11 0.63
C VAL A 608 13.45 6.85 0.01
N GLY A 609 13.54 8.17 -0.16
CA GLY A 609 12.45 8.99 -0.71
C GLY A 609 11.29 9.15 0.29
N MET A 610 10.05 9.01 -0.19
CA MET A 610 8.82 9.14 0.60
C MET A 610 8.16 7.76 0.76
N PRO A 611 8.58 6.93 1.72
CA PRO A 611 8.10 5.57 1.86
C PRO A 611 6.67 5.50 2.41
N LEU A 612 5.91 4.48 1.99
CA LEU A 612 4.57 4.18 2.49
C LEU A 612 3.66 5.43 2.46
N VAL A 613 2.88 5.70 3.51
CA VAL A 613 1.90 6.80 3.54
C VAL A 613 2.51 8.20 3.37
N ALA A 614 3.82 8.36 3.51
CA ALA A 614 4.49 9.64 3.27
C ALA A 614 4.24 10.16 1.85
N SER A 615 4.01 9.26 0.89
CA SER A 615 3.67 9.60 -0.49
C SER A 615 2.34 10.36 -0.63
N TRP A 616 1.39 10.16 0.28
CA TRP A 616 0.06 10.77 0.26
C TRP A 616 0.04 12.23 0.72
N LYS A 617 1.17 12.79 1.18
CA LYS A 617 1.32 14.21 1.58
C LYS A 617 0.16 14.71 2.46
N LEU A 618 -0.24 13.92 3.45
CA LEU A 618 -1.43 14.17 4.29
C LEU A 618 -1.42 15.56 4.98
N TYR A 619 -0.24 16.17 5.17
CA TYR A 619 -0.08 17.54 5.72
C TYR A 619 -0.28 18.70 4.73
N ARG A 620 -0.23 18.47 3.41
CA ARG A 620 -0.14 19.56 2.42
C ARG A 620 -1.48 20.22 2.08
N ASN A 621 -2.60 19.60 2.44
CA ASN A 621 -3.94 20.12 2.13
C ASN A 621 -4.54 20.96 3.27
N ASN A 622 -3.87 22.05 3.63
CA ASN A 622 -4.56 23.24 4.11
C ASN A 622 -4.56 24.26 2.96
N PRO A 623 -5.69 24.53 2.29
CA PRO A 623 -5.79 25.68 1.41
C PRO A 623 -5.74 26.92 2.31
N THR A 624 -4.54 27.44 2.56
CA THR A 624 -4.37 28.74 3.20
C THR A 624 -4.96 29.78 2.27
N ALA A 625 -5.90 30.54 2.81
CA ALA A 625 -6.57 31.67 2.18
C ALA A 625 -5.54 32.64 1.58
N SER A 626 -5.21 32.44 0.31
CA SER A 626 -4.32 33.29 -0.46
C SER A 626 -4.92 33.57 -1.84
N ASP A 627 -6.25 33.69 -1.91
CA ASP A 627 -6.94 34.29 -3.05
C ASP A 627 -8.20 35.00 -2.58
N ARG A 628 -8.03 36.24 -2.09
CA ARG A 628 -8.98 37.36 -2.12
C ARG A 628 -8.36 38.57 -1.41
N ARG A 629 -7.56 39.33 -2.15
CA ARG A 629 -7.30 40.74 -1.82
C ARG A 629 -8.46 41.58 -2.37
N GLN A 630 -9.27 42.16 -1.48
CA GLN A 630 -9.76 43.56 -1.49
C GLN A 630 -10.95 43.73 -0.53
N SER A 631 -10.69 44.28 0.66
CA SER A 631 -11.38 45.47 1.21
C SER A 631 -10.99 45.64 2.69
N SER A 632 -10.33 46.77 2.95
CA SER A 632 -9.91 47.33 4.24
C SER A 632 -11.00 47.38 5.33
N VAL A 633 -10.62 47.26 6.62
CA VAL A 633 -10.37 48.39 7.56
C VAL A 633 -9.93 47.83 8.94
N SER A 634 -9.07 48.61 9.57
CA SER A 634 -8.26 48.52 10.80
C SER A 634 -8.89 48.18 12.16
N ALA A 635 -8.10 47.56 13.05
CA ALA A 635 -7.86 47.97 14.45
C ALA A 635 -6.72 47.08 15.04
N GLN A 636 -5.49 47.58 15.14
CA GLN A 636 -4.82 48.16 16.32
C GLN A 636 -4.32 47.14 17.38
N ASN A 637 -2.99 47.17 17.54
CA ASN A 637 -2.13 46.48 18.48
C ASN A 637 -2.51 46.71 19.96
N MET A 638 -2.20 45.73 20.81
CA MET A 638 -1.32 45.96 21.98
C MET A 638 -0.63 44.65 22.39
N ASP A 639 0.70 44.74 22.48
CA ASP A 639 1.59 43.80 23.17
C ASP A 639 1.38 43.86 24.68
N PHE A 640 1.54 42.72 25.37
CA PHE A 640 2.17 42.68 26.69
C PHE A 640 2.91 41.36 26.89
N SER A 641 4.22 41.49 27.11
CA SER A 641 5.18 40.45 27.48
C SER A 641 5.20 40.17 28.99
N LEU A 642 5.83 39.04 29.36
CA LEU A 642 6.32 38.58 30.68
C LEU A 642 5.33 37.65 31.42
N SER A 643 5.71 36.55 32.05
CA SER A 643 7.02 35.98 32.39
C SER A 643 6.85 34.52 32.81
N SER A 644 7.94 33.75 32.69
CA SER A 644 8.14 32.41 33.24
C SER A 644 7.80 32.28 34.73
N ASN A 645 7.29 31.12 35.15
CA ASN A 645 7.65 30.57 36.45
C ASN A 645 7.62 29.03 36.44
N HIS A 646 8.75 28.47 36.89
CA HIS A 646 9.00 27.06 37.16
C HIS A 646 8.07 26.50 38.23
N TRP A 647 7.58 25.27 38.04
CA TRP A 647 7.19 24.38 39.14
C TRP A 647 7.64 22.94 38.86
N ARG A 648 8.28 22.34 39.87
CA ARG A 648 8.80 20.96 39.88
C ARG A 648 7.67 19.95 40.17
N PRO A 649 7.83 18.67 39.78
CA PRO A 649 6.77 17.67 39.82
C PRO A 649 6.67 16.99 41.20
N TRP A 650 5.44 16.64 41.59
CA TRP A 650 5.15 15.73 42.70
C TRP A 650 4.74 14.38 42.13
N THR A 651 5.52 13.35 42.45
CA THR A 651 5.24 11.94 42.19
C THR A 651 4.24 11.42 43.21
N VAL A 652 3.14 10.82 42.72
CA VAL A 652 2.31 9.92 43.53
C VAL A 652 2.28 8.58 42.81
N ALA A 653 2.74 7.55 43.52
CA ALA A 653 2.73 6.17 43.07
C ALA A 653 1.28 5.68 42.90
N ALA A 654 0.96 5.15 41.71
CA ALA A 654 -0.29 4.48 41.44
C ALA A 654 -0.08 2.96 41.42
N SER A 655 -0.91 2.27 42.19
CA SER A 655 -0.99 0.83 42.37
C SER A 655 -1.30 0.11 41.05
N ILE A 656 -0.60 -0.99 40.79
CA ILE A 656 -0.80 -1.83 39.60
C ILE A 656 -2.14 -2.56 39.73
N HIS A 657 -3.08 -2.29 38.82
CA HIS A 657 -4.25 -3.11 38.57
C HIS A 657 -4.14 -3.68 37.14
N PRO A 658 -4.55 -4.93 36.86
CA PRO A 658 -4.33 -5.57 35.55
C PRO A 658 -5.18 -5.02 34.38
N PHE A 659 -5.91 -3.92 34.59
CA PHE A 659 -6.95 -3.44 33.67
C PHE A 659 -6.91 -1.92 33.52
N THR A 660 -7.06 -1.44 32.27
CA THR A 660 -7.21 0.00 31.98
C THR A 660 -8.48 0.22 31.15
N ARG A 661 -9.25 1.24 31.52
CA ARG A 661 -10.49 1.64 30.84
C ARG A 661 -10.13 2.53 29.65
N LYS A 662 -10.77 2.34 28.49
CA LYS A 662 -10.63 3.25 27.34
C LYS A 662 -11.46 4.56 27.53
N ALA A 663 -11.56 5.10 28.76
CA ALA A 663 -11.91 6.48 29.16
C ALA A 663 -12.27 6.59 30.66
N LEU A 664 -11.85 7.69 31.32
CA LEU A 664 -12.56 8.38 32.42
C LEU A 664 -12.21 9.88 32.35
N CYS A 665 -13.19 10.77 32.50
CA CYS A 665 -12.96 12.16 32.94
C CYS A 665 -13.31 12.22 34.43
N ASP A 666 -12.36 12.62 35.27
CA ASP A 666 -12.60 12.87 36.70
C ASP A 666 -13.54 14.08 36.89
N PRO A 667 -14.71 13.94 37.55
CA PRO A 667 -15.40 15.09 38.12
C PRO A 667 -14.69 15.46 39.43
N LYS A 668 -14.26 16.72 39.53
CA LYS A 668 -13.68 17.27 40.77
C LYS A 668 -14.58 16.94 41.97
N ARG A 669 -13.98 16.29 42.97
CA ARG A 669 -14.54 16.02 44.29
C ARG A 669 -14.87 17.35 44.98
N THR A 670 -16.13 17.75 44.99
CA THR A 670 -16.59 18.88 45.80
C THR A 670 -16.68 18.42 47.25
N MET A 671 -15.83 18.95 48.12
CA MET A 671 -16.01 18.83 49.57
C MET A 671 -17.27 19.60 49.98
N THR A 672 -18.32 18.88 50.32
CA THR A 672 -19.47 19.44 51.05
C THR A 672 -19.22 19.26 52.54
N GLN A 673 -19.02 20.38 53.23
CA GLN A 673 -19.16 20.46 54.69
C GLN A 673 -20.59 20.06 55.06
N ILE A 674 -20.71 19.05 55.92
CA ILE A 674 -21.96 18.64 56.54
C ILE A 674 -22.17 19.57 57.73
N ASN A 675 -23.21 20.41 57.65
CA ASN A 675 -23.92 20.90 58.82
C ASN A 675 -25.23 20.11 58.87
N GLU A 676 -25.43 19.34 59.94
CA GLU A 676 -26.77 18.90 60.35
C GLU A 676 -27.60 20.12 60.78
N PRO A 677 -28.94 20.07 60.63
CA PRO A 677 -29.72 19.58 61.77
C PRO A 677 -31.02 18.80 61.43
N GLU A 678 -31.36 17.96 62.41
CA GLU A 678 -32.67 17.72 63.04
C GLU A 678 -33.83 16.98 62.32
N GLU A 679 -34.28 15.97 63.06
CA GLU A 679 -35.51 15.18 62.98
C GLU A 679 -36.79 16.03 62.88
N ASN A 680 -37.78 15.52 62.14
CA ASN A 680 -39.13 15.30 62.67
C ASN A 680 -40.00 14.50 61.68
N ASP A 681 -40.34 13.30 62.12
CA ASP A 681 -41.68 12.71 62.28
C ASP A 681 -42.88 13.10 61.38
N GLU A 682 -43.74 12.07 61.23
CA GLU A 682 -45.21 12.10 61.09
C GLU A 682 -45.85 12.03 59.66
N THR A 683 -46.28 10.79 59.34
CA THR A 683 -47.69 10.34 59.10
C THR A 683 -48.54 10.74 57.88
N GLU A 684 -49.27 9.71 57.41
CA GLU A 684 -50.59 9.68 56.74
C GLU A 684 -50.71 10.05 55.24
N LEU A 685 -51.06 9.12 54.33
CA LEU A 685 -52.32 8.38 54.05
C LEU A 685 -53.16 9.02 52.92
N LEU A 686 -53.85 8.13 52.18
CA LEU A 686 -54.92 8.28 51.16
C LEU A 686 -54.44 8.25 49.69
N ASN A 687 -54.60 7.10 49.01
CA ASN A 687 -55.82 6.57 48.33
C ASN A 687 -56.31 7.45 47.17
N TYR A 688 -56.39 6.90 45.96
CA TYR A 688 -57.64 6.40 45.34
C TYR A 688 -57.38 5.83 43.93
N THR A 689 -57.38 4.49 43.87
CA THR A 689 -58.14 3.56 43.01
C THR A 689 -58.64 3.88 41.58
N LEU A 690 -58.49 2.83 40.75
CA LEU A 690 -59.37 2.26 39.68
C LEU A 690 -59.44 3.03 38.35
N ILE A 691 -59.29 2.40 37.17
CA ILE A 691 -59.73 1.06 36.70
C ILE A 691 -58.62 0.39 35.88
#